data_AF-A0A355DW82-F1
#
_entry.id   AF-A0A355DW82-F1
#
_cell.length_a   1.000
_cell.length_b   1.000
_cell.length_c   1.000
_cell.angle_alpha   90.00
_cell.angle_beta   90.00
_cell.angle_gamma   90.00
#
_symmetry.space_group_name_H-M   'P 1'
#
loop_
_entity.id
_entity.type
_entity.pdbx_description
1 polymer ?
#
loop_
_entity_poly.entity_id
_entity_poly.type
_entity_poly.pdbx_seq_one_letter_code
_entity_poly.pdbx_strand_id
1 'polypeptide(L)'
;MNENQLDELYKWLHSQDEGEETPAKPELLTIRLFKEAVREVEGNEGDRILASFAENVLPSLIQQLVGATAKGGQFFEYIDAEVAAGNRKPLDRRDNAGDQSFTSHLLNGLFPTYCILKLLKTDTPETNPVKRHCSETEITLFIASYILHDFDKFPDYSSWLADNDPDGKFLNRDWREKPPHKDEADNFGREYVAEKLQEFGLDTLLGENWESHIDDIIWLSNNAGVKYDADLGLESRGLKPKLDGRVRGTLANLVRLSDLFASVVKRPSDVESEGLGDVLRSLSNGQFKFSYHSLSDNRGVLTNIINNALIDAHPREFYTPLLYLPDGVVYLAKIDAPGIDTEEIPNQVITKIKHLCAERLRLKPTGFSRDGKGFKFADYYWLFFDAVELMEVSIEAACKLIPSTKSSSAKKRSDSLVAFQKAGELPSHLKVEFEEDYRIDRLAEFGDILCRKIWDSWGDRFQTSQKELPKANRKTLPQLDLTQKLAQFLGLAEEIPALSAIQSLKKTGGVPLDWYYLAAQYFQKNRGLDEAQVREIMEGIVAHGASLIRAILAEFTLPDGWKDLRTYVSQVVSLPTGAVVPPETKSFLVELTRYQAAKITGRGRENVCAMSSSSYTVTEQMEAATLFTPQVYSNRQILFNAQAAKRQICSIWSIELMLRQILMN
;
A
#
# COMPACT_ATOMS: atom_id res chain seq x y z
N MET A 1 3.55 -31.21 9.03
CA MET A 1 2.20 -31.06 9.61
C MET A 1 1.72 -32.44 10.01
N ASN A 2 1.38 -32.63 11.28
CA ASN A 2 0.91 -33.93 11.77
C ASN A 2 -0.56 -34.13 11.34
N GLU A 3 -1.01 -35.36 11.13
CA GLU A 3 -2.38 -35.67 10.66
C GLU A 3 -3.47 -35.01 11.52
N ASN A 4 -3.24 -34.82 12.82
CA ASN A 4 -4.14 -34.09 13.70
C ASN A 4 -4.33 -32.61 13.35
N GLN A 5 -3.33 -31.93 12.78
CA GLN A 5 -3.44 -30.51 12.39
C GLN A 5 -4.16 -30.32 11.06
N LEU A 6 -4.07 -31.30 10.16
CA LEU A 6 -4.88 -31.30 8.94
C LEU A 6 -6.34 -31.58 9.28
N ASP A 7 -6.59 -32.50 10.22
CA ASP A 7 -7.94 -32.88 10.66
C ASP A 7 -8.62 -31.78 11.49
N GLU A 8 -7.87 -30.98 12.26
CA GLU A 8 -8.39 -29.77 12.92
C GLU A 8 -8.72 -28.66 11.92
N LEU A 9 -7.90 -28.44 10.89
CA LEU A 9 -8.19 -27.45 9.85
C LEU A 9 -9.38 -27.88 8.98
N TYR A 10 -9.50 -29.18 8.71
CA TYR A 10 -10.64 -29.77 7.96
C TYR A 10 -11.92 -29.74 8.79
N LYS A 11 -11.84 -29.97 10.11
CA LYS A 11 -12.96 -29.79 11.04
C LYS A 11 -13.34 -28.33 11.24
N TRP A 12 -12.40 -27.39 11.21
CA TRP A 12 -12.70 -25.96 11.28
C TRP A 12 -13.35 -25.43 9.98
N LEU A 13 -12.92 -25.93 8.81
CA LEU A 13 -13.52 -25.60 7.52
C LEU A 13 -14.91 -26.23 7.29
N HIS A 14 -15.26 -27.28 8.05
CA HIS A 14 -16.48 -28.07 7.84
C HIS A 14 -17.32 -28.33 9.11
N SER A 15 -16.98 -27.73 10.25
CA SER A 15 -17.89 -27.66 11.37
C SER A 15 -19.06 -26.78 10.93
N GLN A 16 -20.21 -27.40 10.68
CA GLN A 16 -21.44 -26.64 10.70
C GLN A 16 -21.58 -26.09 12.12
N ASP A 17 -21.66 -24.76 12.23
CA ASP A 17 -22.07 -24.09 13.44
C ASP A 17 -23.42 -24.67 13.87
N GLU A 18 -23.39 -25.66 14.77
CA GLU A 18 -24.54 -26.05 15.58
C GLU A 18 -24.63 -25.12 16.80
N GLY A 19 -24.57 -23.81 16.53
CA GLY A 19 -25.36 -22.83 17.25
C GLY A 19 -26.43 -22.39 16.28
N GLU A 20 -27.70 -22.39 16.68
CA GLU A 20 -28.78 -21.78 15.89
C GLU A 20 -28.54 -20.26 15.77
N GLU A 21 -27.57 -19.86 14.96
CA GLU A 21 -27.47 -18.53 14.40
C GLU A 21 -28.56 -18.45 13.35
N THR A 22 -29.59 -17.66 13.68
CA THR A 22 -30.55 -17.15 12.70
C THR A 22 -29.74 -16.67 11.49
N PRO A 23 -30.05 -17.10 10.25
CA PRO A 23 -29.23 -16.72 9.10
C PRO A 23 -29.10 -15.20 9.10
N ALA A 24 -27.86 -14.71 9.28
CA ALA A 24 -27.57 -13.29 9.34
C ALA A 24 -28.26 -12.63 8.15
N LYS A 25 -29.08 -11.60 8.41
CA LYS A 25 -29.77 -10.89 7.34
C LYS A 25 -28.75 -10.57 6.24
N PRO A 26 -29.05 -10.85 4.97
CA PRO A 26 -28.12 -10.56 3.89
C PRO A 26 -27.76 -9.07 3.93
N GLU A 27 -26.50 -8.76 4.23
CA GLU A 27 -25.95 -7.41 4.33
C GLU A 27 -24.97 -7.18 3.17
N LEU A 28 -24.95 -5.95 2.65
CA LEU A 28 -23.97 -5.58 1.64
C LEU A 28 -22.56 -5.69 2.21
N LEU A 29 -21.65 -6.34 1.46
CA LEU A 29 -20.25 -6.52 1.88
C LEU A 29 -19.59 -5.20 2.30
N THR A 30 -19.88 -4.11 1.60
CA THR A 30 -19.38 -2.77 1.95
C THR A 30 -19.81 -2.32 3.33
N ILE A 31 -21.09 -2.54 3.71
CA ILE A 31 -21.60 -2.16 5.03
C ILE A 31 -20.92 -3.01 6.10
N ARG A 32 -20.82 -4.33 5.87
CA ARG A 32 -20.11 -5.24 6.79
C ARG A 32 -18.66 -4.81 7.03
N LEU A 33 -17.90 -4.58 5.96
CA LEU A 33 -16.50 -4.15 6.05
C LEU A 33 -16.36 -2.79 6.75
N PHE A 34 -17.30 -1.87 6.53
CA PHE A 34 -17.30 -0.57 7.23
C PHE A 34 -17.63 -0.74 8.71
N LYS A 35 -18.59 -1.59 9.08
CA LYS A 35 -18.88 -1.94 10.48
C LYS A 35 -17.66 -2.52 11.18
N GLU A 36 -17.00 -3.48 10.53
CA GLU A 36 -15.77 -4.10 11.01
C GLU A 36 -14.66 -3.03 11.16
N ALA A 37 -14.44 -2.19 10.15
CA ALA A 37 -13.45 -1.11 10.22
C ALA A 37 -13.71 -0.12 11.36
N VAL A 38 -14.96 0.27 11.63
CA VAL A 38 -15.26 1.19 12.74
C VAL A 38 -15.00 0.53 14.09
N ARG A 39 -15.26 -0.78 14.22
CA ARG A 39 -15.15 -1.53 15.49
C ARG A 39 -13.74 -2.00 15.80
N GLU A 40 -12.99 -2.42 14.79
CA GLU A 40 -11.70 -3.11 14.93
C GLU A 40 -10.50 -2.17 14.82
N VAL A 41 -10.71 -0.89 14.49
CA VAL A 41 -9.63 0.10 14.55
C VAL A 41 -9.09 0.19 15.98
N GLU A 42 -7.76 0.09 16.10
CA GLU A 42 -7.01 0.21 17.35
C GLU A 42 -7.47 1.45 18.14
N GLY A 43 -7.82 1.24 19.40
CA GLY A 43 -8.33 2.27 20.30
C GLY A 43 -9.86 2.29 20.39
N ASN A 44 -10.62 1.65 19.49
CA ASN A 44 -12.08 1.58 19.56
C ASN A 44 -12.62 0.43 20.42
N GLU A 45 -11.74 -0.33 21.07
CA GLU A 45 -12.15 -1.43 21.94
C GLU A 45 -13.02 -0.90 23.10
N GLY A 46 -14.25 -1.42 23.20
CA GLY A 46 -15.20 -1.02 24.23
C GLY A 46 -15.91 0.32 24.00
N ASP A 47 -15.69 0.98 22.85
CA ASP A 47 -16.39 2.23 22.49
C ASP A 47 -17.85 1.95 22.10
N ARG A 48 -18.75 2.04 23.09
CA ARG A 48 -20.18 1.74 22.91
C ARG A 48 -20.88 2.69 21.94
N ILE A 49 -20.42 3.95 21.87
CA ILE A 49 -21.01 4.97 20.98
C ILE A 49 -20.70 4.60 19.53
N LEU A 50 -19.44 4.31 19.21
CA LEU A 50 -19.07 3.87 17.86
C LEU A 50 -19.66 2.51 17.49
N ALA A 51 -19.77 1.58 18.45
CA ALA A 51 -20.42 0.30 18.21
C ALA A 51 -21.91 0.47 17.85
N SER A 52 -22.62 1.36 18.56
CA SER A 52 -24.01 1.72 18.28
C SER A 52 -24.15 2.47 16.95
N PHE A 53 -23.25 3.43 16.67
CA PHE A 53 -23.23 4.13 15.39
C PHE A 53 -23.04 3.16 14.22
N ALA A 54 -22.08 2.23 14.32
CA ALA A 54 -21.83 1.23 13.30
C ALA A 54 -23.03 0.31 13.05
N GLU A 55 -23.74 -0.10 14.11
CA GLU A 55 -24.88 -1.02 13.97
C GLU A 55 -26.14 -0.31 13.46
N ASN A 56 -26.46 0.84 14.05
CA ASN A 56 -27.80 1.45 13.94
C ASN A 56 -27.83 2.62 12.95
N VAL A 57 -26.72 3.37 12.82
CA VAL A 57 -26.69 4.62 12.04
C VAL A 57 -26.08 4.42 10.66
N LEU A 58 -24.91 3.81 10.62
CA LEU A 58 -24.12 3.68 9.39
C LEU A 58 -24.85 2.97 8.23
N PRO A 59 -25.60 1.87 8.44
CA PRO A 59 -26.31 1.21 7.35
C PRO A 59 -27.40 2.10 6.74
N SER A 60 -28.22 2.71 7.60
CA SER A 60 -29.31 3.61 7.18
C SER A 60 -28.78 4.85 6.48
N LEU A 61 -27.69 5.43 7.00
CA LEU A 61 -27.01 6.58 6.42
C LEU A 61 -26.51 6.29 4.99
N ILE A 62 -25.82 5.15 4.80
CA ILE A 62 -25.32 4.75 3.48
C ILE A 62 -26.49 4.48 2.52
N GLN A 63 -27.52 3.77 2.98
CA GLN A 63 -28.65 3.40 2.14
C GLN A 63 -29.42 4.61 1.62
N GLN A 64 -29.63 5.63 2.47
CA GLN A 64 -30.44 6.80 2.10
C GLN A 64 -29.66 7.86 1.32
N LEU A 65 -28.36 8.00 1.58
CA LEU A 65 -27.54 9.03 0.95
C LEU A 65 -26.71 8.52 -0.24
N VAL A 66 -26.92 7.26 -0.66
CA VAL A 66 -26.23 6.69 -1.82
C VAL A 66 -26.52 7.53 -3.08
N GLY A 67 -25.47 7.97 -3.76
CA GLY A 67 -25.58 8.81 -4.96
C GLY A 67 -25.93 10.28 -4.71
N ALA A 68 -26.15 10.70 -3.46
CA ALA A 68 -26.31 12.11 -3.11
C ALA A 68 -24.95 12.83 -3.11
N THR A 69 -24.92 14.06 -3.64
CA THR A 69 -23.72 14.90 -3.66
C THR A 69 -23.82 15.99 -2.59
N ALA A 70 -22.79 16.13 -1.75
CA ALA A 70 -22.70 17.24 -0.79
C ALA A 70 -22.14 18.51 -1.42
N LYS A 71 -21.22 18.33 -2.39
CA LYS A 71 -20.59 19.40 -3.17
C LYS A 71 -20.33 18.89 -4.59
N GLY A 72 -20.34 19.80 -5.55
CA GLY A 72 -19.95 19.50 -6.92
C GLY A 72 -20.93 18.59 -7.66
N GLY A 73 -20.44 17.91 -8.71
CA GLY A 73 -21.17 16.89 -9.46
C GLY A 73 -22.38 17.44 -10.23
N GLN A 74 -23.58 17.08 -9.80
CA GLN A 74 -24.85 17.37 -10.49
C GLN A 74 -25.08 18.86 -10.77
N PHE A 75 -24.66 19.74 -9.85
CA PHE A 75 -24.78 21.17 -10.04
C PHE A 75 -23.93 21.66 -11.21
N PHE A 76 -22.66 21.25 -11.30
CA PHE A 76 -21.78 21.70 -12.39
C PHE A 76 -22.09 21.01 -13.71
N GLU A 77 -22.57 19.77 -13.71
CA GLU A 77 -23.08 19.11 -14.91
C GLU A 77 -24.28 19.87 -15.51
N TYR A 78 -25.20 20.31 -14.66
CA TYR A 78 -26.32 21.16 -15.10
C TYR A 78 -25.86 22.51 -15.63
N ILE A 79 -24.95 23.19 -14.91
CA ILE A 79 -24.38 24.47 -15.38
C ILE A 79 -23.73 24.29 -16.75
N ASP A 80 -22.94 23.23 -16.94
CA ASP A 80 -22.28 22.95 -18.22
C ASP A 80 -23.30 22.67 -19.33
N ALA A 81 -24.38 21.96 -19.04
CA ALA A 81 -25.47 21.72 -19.99
C ALA A 81 -26.19 23.03 -20.38
N GLU A 82 -26.50 23.90 -19.42
CA GLU A 82 -27.15 25.20 -19.69
C GLU A 82 -26.24 26.18 -20.44
N VAL A 83 -24.94 26.14 -20.14
CA VAL A 83 -23.92 26.91 -20.88
C VAL A 83 -23.82 26.38 -22.32
N ALA A 84 -23.81 25.06 -22.51
CA ALA A 84 -23.80 24.45 -23.84
C ALA A 84 -25.10 24.75 -24.62
N ALA A 85 -26.23 24.86 -23.93
CA ALA A 85 -27.52 25.26 -24.51
C ALA A 85 -27.64 26.77 -24.78
N GLY A 86 -26.70 27.59 -24.29
CA GLY A 86 -26.71 29.05 -24.45
C GLY A 86 -27.66 29.79 -23.50
N ASN A 87 -28.24 29.09 -22.52
CA ASN A 87 -29.18 29.64 -21.54
C ASN A 87 -28.48 30.33 -20.38
N ARG A 88 -27.19 30.03 -20.15
CA ARG A 88 -26.40 30.56 -19.03
C ARG A 88 -24.98 30.91 -19.45
N LYS A 89 -24.36 31.87 -18.75
CA LYS A 89 -22.92 32.17 -18.89
C LYS A 89 -22.08 31.20 -18.05
N PRO A 90 -20.85 30.87 -18.49
CA PRO A 90 -19.90 30.11 -17.68
C PRO A 90 -19.69 30.78 -16.32
N LEU A 91 -19.53 29.98 -15.27
CA LEU A 91 -19.17 30.48 -13.93
C LEU A 91 -17.70 30.93 -13.92
N ASP A 92 -17.43 32.09 -13.30
CA ASP A 92 -16.08 32.67 -13.21
C ASP A 92 -15.14 31.89 -12.27
N ARG A 93 -15.68 31.06 -11.36
CA ARG A 93 -14.94 30.23 -10.42
C ARG A 93 -15.48 28.81 -10.40
N ARG A 94 -14.58 27.81 -10.47
CA ARG A 94 -14.89 26.37 -10.43
C ARG A 94 -14.15 25.67 -9.30
N ASP A 95 -13.71 26.44 -8.32
CA ASP A 95 -12.83 26.02 -7.23
C ASP A 95 -13.49 24.94 -6.33
N ASN A 96 -14.83 24.86 -6.37
CA ASN A 96 -15.68 23.87 -5.69
C ASN A 96 -16.30 22.83 -6.64
N ALA A 97 -15.78 22.66 -7.86
CA ALA A 97 -16.32 21.71 -8.84
C ALA A 97 -15.93 20.24 -8.57
N GLY A 98 -15.07 19.99 -7.58
CA GLY A 98 -14.77 18.64 -7.13
C GLY A 98 -16.02 17.96 -6.58
N ASP A 99 -16.39 16.83 -7.17
CA ASP A 99 -17.51 16.03 -6.72
C ASP A 99 -17.18 15.34 -5.39
N GLN A 100 -18.08 15.45 -4.42
CA GLN A 100 -17.97 14.79 -3.13
C GLN A 100 -19.34 14.21 -2.75
N SER A 101 -19.39 12.90 -2.58
CA SER A 101 -20.61 12.24 -2.10
C SER A 101 -20.93 12.67 -0.67
N PHE A 102 -22.22 12.69 -0.35
CA PHE A 102 -22.70 13.09 0.97
C PHE A 102 -22.19 12.17 2.08
N THR A 103 -22.18 10.85 1.83
CA THR A 103 -21.59 9.87 2.75
C THR A 103 -20.11 10.16 3.02
N SER A 104 -19.32 10.47 1.99
CA SER A 104 -17.90 10.80 2.20
C SER A 104 -17.72 12.13 2.93
N HIS A 105 -18.57 13.14 2.68
CA HIS A 105 -18.58 14.39 3.45
C HIS A 105 -18.78 14.12 4.95
N LEU A 106 -19.85 13.39 5.30
CA LEU A 106 -20.17 13.09 6.69
C LEU A 106 -19.11 12.19 7.35
N LEU A 107 -18.69 11.09 6.72
CA LEU A 107 -17.75 10.17 7.37
C LEU A 107 -16.34 10.78 7.50
N ASN A 108 -15.88 11.54 6.50
CA ASN A 108 -14.57 12.19 6.56
C ASN A 108 -14.53 13.37 7.55
N GLY A 109 -15.66 13.95 7.94
CA GLY A 109 -15.70 14.93 9.02
C GLY A 109 -15.86 14.29 10.39
N LEU A 110 -16.74 13.28 10.52
CA LEU A 110 -17.09 12.68 11.80
C LEU A 110 -15.89 11.95 12.44
N PHE A 111 -15.28 11.01 11.72
CA PHE A 111 -14.26 10.13 12.30
C PHE A 111 -13.00 10.85 12.80
N PRO A 112 -12.36 11.77 12.04
CA PRO A 112 -11.20 12.48 12.58
C PRO A 112 -11.56 13.35 13.79
N THR A 113 -12.71 14.03 13.79
CA THR A 113 -13.17 14.82 14.94
C THR A 113 -13.47 13.93 16.14
N TYR A 114 -14.10 12.77 15.94
CA TYR A 114 -14.37 11.82 17.02
C TYR A 114 -13.07 11.28 17.62
N CYS A 115 -12.05 10.99 16.80
CA CYS A 115 -10.72 10.62 17.27
C CYS A 115 -10.11 11.72 18.18
N ILE A 116 -10.16 12.98 17.73
CA ILE A 116 -9.70 14.12 18.54
C ILE A 116 -10.48 14.24 19.85
N LEU A 117 -11.82 14.13 19.79
CA LEU A 117 -12.70 14.18 20.95
C LEU A 117 -12.29 13.13 21.98
N LYS A 118 -12.09 11.89 21.54
CA LYS A 118 -11.70 10.77 22.39
C LYS A 118 -10.36 11.03 23.08
N LEU A 119 -9.33 11.39 22.33
CA LEU A 119 -8.02 11.74 22.88
C LEU A 119 -8.09 12.88 23.91
N LEU A 120 -8.89 13.92 23.62
CA LEU A 120 -9.14 15.01 24.57
C LEU A 120 -9.86 14.54 25.83
N LYS A 121 -10.73 13.54 25.73
CA LYS A 121 -11.49 13.01 26.85
C LYS A 121 -10.68 12.04 27.72
N THR A 122 -9.83 11.21 27.13
CA THR A 122 -9.16 10.10 27.84
C THR A 122 -7.67 10.33 28.07
N ASP A 123 -6.94 10.87 27.09
CA ASP A 123 -5.48 10.71 27.02
C ASP A 123 -4.70 11.96 27.42
N THR A 124 -5.40 13.07 27.65
CA THR A 124 -4.79 14.32 28.12
C THR A 124 -4.70 14.37 29.64
N PRO A 125 -3.53 14.68 30.24
CA PRO A 125 -3.42 14.84 31.68
C PRO A 125 -4.13 16.11 32.17
N GLU A 126 -4.09 17.17 31.36
CA GLU A 126 -4.67 18.48 31.68
C GLU A 126 -6.14 18.58 31.27
N THR A 127 -6.90 19.40 32.00
CA THR A 127 -8.30 19.67 31.67
C THR A 127 -8.43 20.51 30.40
N ASN A 128 -9.48 20.25 29.61
CA ASN A 128 -9.84 20.98 28.39
C ASN A 128 -11.39 21.09 28.28
N PRO A 129 -11.92 21.94 27.40
CA PRO A 129 -13.37 22.09 27.21
C PRO A 129 -14.11 20.78 26.94
N VAL A 130 -13.59 19.91 26.07
CA VAL A 130 -14.22 18.60 25.77
C VAL A 130 -14.30 17.74 27.02
N LYS A 131 -13.22 17.67 27.82
CA LYS A 131 -13.19 16.90 29.06
C LYS A 131 -14.21 17.39 30.08
N ARG A 132 -14.43 18.71 30.16
CA ARG A 132 -15.38 19.35 31.08
C ARG A 132 -16.83 19.24 30.65
N HIS A 133 -17.09 19.31 29.34
CA HIS A 133 -18.43 19.54 28.81
C HIS A 133 -19.04 18.34 28.08
N CYS A 134 -18.24 17.39 27.60
CA CYS A 134 -18.75 16.27 26.80
C CYS A 134 -18.85 15.00 27.64
N SER A 135 -20.04 14.66 28.15
CA SER A 135 -20.36 13.29 28.60
C SER A 135 -20.92 12.46 27.43
N GLU A 136 -21.33 11.20 27.67
CA GLU A 136 -21.87 10.35 26.61
C GLU A 136 -23.05 11.02 25.86
N THR A 137 -23.96 11.68 26.59
CA THR A 137 -25.11 12.39 25.99
C THR A 137 -24.67 13.52 25.08
N GLU A 138 -23.72 14.35 25.49
CA GLU A 138 -23.23 15.43 24.64
C GLU A 138 -22.45 14.92 23.42
N ILE A 139 -21.79 13.76 23.53
CA ILE A 139 -21.10 13.14 22.40
C ILE A 139 -22.12 12.64 21.37
N THR A 140 -23.19 11.96 21.79
CA THR A 140 -24.24 11.49 20.86
C THR A 140 -25.00 12.66 20.23
N LEU A 141 -25.22 13.75 20.98
CA LEU A 141 -25.78 14.99 20.43
C LEU A 141 -24.87 15.64 19.40
N PHE A 142 -23.55 15.65 19.62
CA PHE A 142 -22.59 16.09 18.59
C PHE A 142 -22.71 15.26 17.32
N ILE A 143 -22.74 13.92 17.44
CA ILE A 143 -22.84 13.03 16.27
C ILE A 143 -24.12 13.32 15.50
N ALA A 144 -25.28 13.35 16.17
CA ALA A 144 -26.56 13.60 15.53
C ALA A 144 -26.61 14.99 14.86
N SER A 145 -26.14 16.03 15.55
CA SER A 145 -26.12 17.39 15.02
C SER A 145 -25.20 17.51 13.81
N TYR A 146 -24.04 16.85 13.83
CA TYR A 146 -23.14 16.86 12.69
C TYR A 146 -23.70 16.06 11.50
N ILE A 147 -24.31 14.89 11.70
CA ILE A 147 -24.94 14.16 10.59
C ILE A 147 -26.03 15.00 9.93
N LEU A 148 -26.77 15.79 10.71
CA LEU A 148 -27.83 16.68 10.23
C LEU A 148 -27.35 18.12 9.94
N HIS A 149 -26.05 18.42 9.96
CA HIS A 149 -25.60 19.82 9.87
C HIS A 149 -25.91 20.48 8.53
N ASP A 150 -26.17 19.72 7.48
CA ASP A 150 -26.48 20.18 6.12
C ASP A 150 -27.75 19.48 5.61
N PHE A 151 -28.73 19.27 6.50
CA PHE A 151 -29.96 18.54 6.15
C PHE A 151 -30.76 19.21 5.01
N ASP A 152 -30.57 20.51 4.79
CA ASP A 152 -31.17 21.24 3.66
C ASP A 152 -30.67 20.76 2.30
N LYS A 153 -29.54 20.05 2.27
CA LYS A 153 -28.97 19.45 1.07
C LYS A 153 -29.35 17.99 0.89
N PHE A 154 -30.17 17.41 1.77
CA PHE A 154 -30.65 16.04 1.59
C PHE A 154 -31.55 15.93 0.35
N PRO A 155 -31.49 14.80 -0.38
CA PRO A 155 -32.19 14.67 -1.67
C PRO A 155 -33.71 14.89 -1.60
N ASP A 156 -34.31 14.61 -0.45
CA ASP A 156 -35.75 14.64 -0.21
C ASP A 156 -36.25 15.91 0.48
N TYR A 157 -35.36 16.80 0.95
CA TYR A 157 -35.74 18.00 1.68
C TYR A 157 -36.62 18.95 0.85
N SER A 158 -36.33 19.08 -0.46
CA SER A 158 -37.13 19.91 -1.36
C SER A 158 -38.55 19.35 -1.56
N SER A 159 -38.70 18.03 -1.63
CA SER A 159 -39.99 17.35 -1.67
C SER A 159 -40.74 17.54 -0.36
N TRP A 160 -40.05 17.38 0.77
CA TRP A 160 -40.63 17.58 2.09
C TRP A 160 -41.15 19.02 2.29
N LEU A 161 -40.39 20.03 1.86
CA LEU A 161 -40.83 21.43 1.88
C LEU A 161 -42.09 21.65 1.04
N ALA A 162 -42.15 21.07 -0.16
CA ALA A 162 -43.32 21.20 -1.04
C ALA A 162 -44.57 20.50 -0.47
N ASP A 163 -44.40 19.34 0.18
CA ASP A 163 -45.49 18.59 0.79
C ASP A 163 -46.01 19.25 2.08
N ASN A 164 -45.17 20.05 2.75
CA ASN A 164 -45.47 20.75 3.99
C ASN A 164 -45.66 22.27 3.79
N ASP A 165 -46.11 22.70 2.61
CA ASP A 165 -46.32 24.10 2.26
C ASP A 165 -47.82 24.43 2.10
N PRO A 166 -48.55 24.67 3.21
CA PRO A 166 -49.98 24.93 3.18
C PRO A 166 -50.35 26.22 2.42
N ASP A 167 -49.38 27.13 2.27
CA ASP A 167 -49.53 28.43 1.62
C ASP A 167 -49.17 28.40 0.12
N GLY A 168 -48.61 27.29 -0.38
CA GLY A 168 -48.16 27.15 -1.78
C GLY A 168 -46.99 28.06 -2.16
N LYS A 169 -46.15 28.49 -1.21
CA LYS A 169 -44.92 29.27 -1.40
C LYS A 169 -43.94 28.65 -2.39
N PHE A 170 -43.84 27.33 -2.45
CA PHE A 170 -42.89 26.58 -3.28
C PHE A 170 -43.50 26.03 -4.57
N LEU A 171 -44.77 26.34 -4.85
CA LEU A 171 -45.44 25.91 -6.07
C LEU A 171 -44.71 26.43 -7.31
N ASN A 172 -44.25 25.53 -8.18
CA ASN A 172 -43.44 25.80 -9.38
C ASN A 172 -42.03 26.37 -9.11
N ARG A 173 -41.47 26.23 -7.90
CA ARG A 173 -40.07 26.62 -7.65
C ARG A 173 -39.13 25.72 -8.44
N ASP A 174 -38.15 26.34 -9.10
CA ASP A 174 -36.99 25.62 -9.62
C ASP A 174 -35.95 25.48 -8.51
N TRP A 175 -35.93 24.29 -7.88
CA TRP A 175 -34.98 23.95 -6.82
C TRP A 175 -33.52 23.90 -7.28
N ARG A 176 -33.25 23.87 -8.60
CA ARG A 176 -31.88 23.92 -9.14
C ARG A 176 -31.36 25.34 -9.24
N GLU A 177 -32.22 26.31 -9.55
CA GLU A 177 -31.88 27.73 -9.55
C GLU A 177 -31.86 28.30 -8.13
N LYS A 178 -32.85 27.92 -7.31
CA LYS A 178 -33.05 28.37 -5.94
C LYS A 178 -33.06 27.16 -5.01
N PRO A 179 -31.88 26.63 -4.62
CA PRO A 179 -31.80 25.51 -3.71
C PRO A 179 -32.55 25.80 -2.41
N PRO A 180 -33.07 24.77 -1.74
CA PRO A 180 -33.76 24.94 -0.47
C PRO A 180 -32.80 25.41 0.63
N HIS A 181 -33.33 26.13 1.61
CA HIS A 181 -32.59 26.57 2.80
C HIS A 181 -33.30 26.15 4.09
N LYS A 182 -32.55 26.05 5.19
CA LYS A 182 -33.07 25.61 6.50
C LYS A 182 -34.12 26.57 7.08
N ASP A 183 -33.98 27.86 6.82
CA ASP A 183 -34.88 28.91 7.31
C ASP A 183 -36.24 28.94 6.60
N GLU A 184 -36.38 28.18 5.51
CA GLU A 184 -37.62 28.06 4.76
C GLU A 184 -38.59 27.04 5.37
N ALA A 185 -38.12 26.17 6.27
CA ALA A 185 -38.97 25.23 6.99
C ALA A 185 -39.73 25.92 8.13
N ASP A 186 -41.04 25.70 8.16
CA ASP A 186 -41.88 26.09 9.30
C ASP A 186 -41.38 25.40 10.59
N ASN A 187 -41.66 26.03 11.74
CA ASN A 187 -41.27 25.51 13.05
C ASN A 187 -39.77 25.16 13.19
N PHE A 188 -38.90 25.82 12.41
CA PHE A 188 -37.45 25.55 12.31
C PHE A 188 -37.11 24.13 11.79
N GLY A 189 -38.04 23.45 11.13
CA GLY A 189 -37.84 22.10 10.60
C GLY A 189 -37.82 21.00 11.66
N ARG A 190 -38.44 21.22 12.84
CA ARG A 190 -38.50 20.22 13.92
C ARG A 190 -39.05 18.88 13.47
N GLU A 191 -40.11 18.89 12.67
CA GLU A 191 -40.73 17.68 12.16
C GLU A 191 -39.78 16.91 11.23
N TYR A 192 -39.13 17.61 10.29
CA TYR A 192 -38.14 17.01 9.39
C TYR A 192 -36.94 16.44 10.16
N VAL A 193 -36.42 17.20 11.13
CA VAL A 193 -35.30 16.74 11.96
C VAL A 193 -35.68 15.50 12.77
N ALA A 194 -36.89 15.46 13.35
CA ALA A 194 -37.39 14.31 14.08
C ALA A 194 -37.50 13.06 13.19
N GLU A 195 -38.05 13.23 11.98
CA GLU A 195 -38.13 12.17 10.96
C GLU A 195 -36.73 11.65 10.61
N LYS A 196 -35.78 12.53 10.30
CA LYS A 196 -34.40 12.14 9.97
C LYS A 196 -33.63 11.49 11.11
N LEU A 197 -33.92 11.85 12.36
CA LEU A 197 -33.33 11.17 13.52
C LEU A 197 -33.75 9.69 13.57
N GLN A 198 -35.01 9.39 13.26
CA GLN A 198 -35.52 8.01 13.23
C GLN A 198 -35.04 7.26 11.99
N GLU A 199 -35.13 7.88 10.82
CA GLU A 199 -34.75 7.25 9.56
C GLU A 199 -33.26 6.87 9.54
N PHE A 200 -32.38 7.73 10.05
CA PHE A 200 -30.96 7.41 10.17
C PHE A 200 -30.61 6.58 11.41
N GLY A 201 -31.57 6.16 12.24
CA GLY A 201 -31.30 5.40 13.47
C GLY A 201 -30.52 6.18 14.54
N LEU A 202 -30.50 7.51 14.44
CA LEU A 202 -29.85 8.41 15.41
C LEU A 202 -30.64 8.49 16.73
N ASP A 203 -31.96 8.28 16.67
CA ASP A 203 -32.83 8.14 17.83
C ASP A 203 -32.34 7.02 18.78
N THR A 204 -31.93 5.87 18.21
CA THR A 204 -31.38 4.74 18.95
C THR A 204 -30.03 5.09 19.59
N LEU A 205 -29.21 5.88 18.90
CA LEU A 205 -27.94 6.37 19.43
C LEU A 205 -28.13 7.38 20.58
N LEU A 206 -29.15 8.22 20.49
CA LEU A 206 -29.48 9.26 21.47
C LEU A 206 -30.23 8.71 22.70
N GLY A 207 -30.93 7.57 22.55
CA GLY A 207 -31.69 6.90 23.61
C GLY A 207 -33.09 7.47 23.83
N GLU A 208 -33.80 7.00 24.87
CA GLU A 208 -35.24 7.22 25.08
C GLU A 208 -35.71 8.69 25.14
N ASN A 209 -34.81 9.64 25.43
CA ASN A 209 -35.12 11.06 25.60
C ASN A 209 -34.68 11.95 24.42
N TRP A 210 -34.42 11.36 23.24
CA TRP A 210 -33.90 12.08 22.08
C TRP A 210 -34.80 13.23 21.62
N GLU A 211 -36.12 13.07 21.66
CA GLU A 211 -37.10 14.10 21.26
C GLU A 211 -36.91 15.40 22.05
N SER A 212 -36.47 15.25 23.30
CA SER A 212 -36.27 16.34 24.23
C SER A 212 -35.07 17.25 23.85
N HIS A 213 -34.24 16.81 22.89
CA HIS A 213 -33.04 17.48 22.42
C HIS A 213 -33.14 17.99 20.97
N ILE A 214 -34.30 17.90 20.32
CA ILE A 214 -34.48 18.38 18.93
C ILE A 214 -34.04 19.85 18.79
N ASP A 215 -34.40 20.71 19.75
CA ASP A 215 -34.02 22.13 19.73
C ASP A 215 -32.50 22.35 19.87
N ASP A 216 -31.81 21.50 20.64
CA ASP A 216 -30.34 21.53 20.74
C ASP A 216 -29.70 21.11 19.41
N ILE A 217 -30.23 20.06 18.77
CA ILE A 217 -29.75 19.54 17.48
C ILE A 217 -29.93 20.59 16.38
N ILE A 218 -31.12 21.18 16.26
CA ILE A 218 -31.38 22.26 15.29
C ILE A 218 -30.44 23.44 15.52
N TRP A 219 -30.25 23.85 16.78
CA TRP A 219 -29.36 24.95 17.10
C TRP A 219 -27.93 24.63 16.65
N LEU A 220 -27.42 23.44 16.95
CA LEU A 220 -26.07 23.01 16.58
C LEU A 220 -25.90 22.88 15.06
N SER A 221 -26.85 22.28 14.36
CA SER A 221 -26.84 22.11 12.90
C SER A 221 -26.88 23.43 12.13
N ASN A 222 -27.44 24.49 12.71
CA ASN A 222 -27.48 25.84 12.12
C ASN A 222 -26.28 26.72 12.53
N ASN A 223 -25.44 26.25 13.45
CA ASN A 223 -24.30 27.01 13.98
C ASN A 223 -22.96 26.27 13.81
N ALA A 224 -22.88 25.43 12.76
CA ALA A 224 -21.64 24.79 12.32
C ALA A 224 -20.62 25.79 11.71
N GLY A 225 -21.09 26.92 11.18
CA GLY A 225 -20.27 27.97 10.55
C GLY A 225 -19.91 29.14 11.47
N VAL A 226 -19.45 30.24 10.88
CA VAL A 226 -19.19 31.52 11.58
C VAL A 226 -19.80 32.69 10.83
N LYS A 227 -20.06 33.79 11.55
CA LYS A 227 -20.58 35.05 10.99
C LYS A 227 -21.91 34.86 10.26
N TYR A 228 -21.88 34.84 8.92
CA TYR A 228 -23.07 34.73 8.08
C TYR A 228 -23.56 33.28 7.94
N ASP A 229 -22.70 32.31 8.27
CA ASP A 229 -23.01 30.87 8.22
C ASP A 229 -23.43 30.33 9.61
N ALA A 230 -23.79 31.22 10.55
CA ALA A 230 -24.24 30.88 11.89
C ALA A 230 -25.51 31.67 12.24
N ASP A 231 -26.53 30.96 12.73
CA ASP A 231 -27.80 31.56 13.14
C ASP A 231 -27.95 31.62 14.67
N LEU A 232 -27.32 32.65 15.26
CA LEU A 232 -27.40 32.92 16.69
C LEU A 232 -28.76 33.50 17.12
N GLY A 233 -29.62 33.85 16.16
CA GLY A 233 -30.94 34.44 16.40
C GLY A 233 -32.05 33.42 16.68
N LEU A 234 -31.78 32.12 16.52
CA LEU A 234 -32.78 31.05 16.66
C LEU A 234 -33.52 31.07 18.02
N GLU A 235 -32.78 31.29 19.11
CA GLU A 235 -33.38 31.37 20.46
C GLU A 235 -34.37 32.53 20.58
N SER A 236 -34.02 33.70 20.03
CA SER A 236 -34.89 34.87 20.04
C SER A 236 -36.16 34.69 19.19
N ARG A 237 -36.11 33.80 18.19
CA ARG A 237 -37.26 33.46 17.33
C ARG A 237 -38.12 32.33 17.89
N GLY A 238 -37.73 31.71 19.01
CA GLY A 238 -38.55 30.73 19.73
C GLY A 238 -37.99 29.31 19.80
N LEU A 239 -36.76 29.07 19.34
CA LEU A 239 -36.04 27.83 19.64
C LEU A 239 -35.70 27.79 21.14
N LYS A 240 -35.83 26.65 21.80
CA LYS A 240 -35.59 26.47 23.25
C LYS A 240 -34.57 25.34 23.52
N PRO A 241 -33.29 25.53 23.15
CA PRO A 241 -32.23 24.58 23.46
C PRO A 241 -32.11 24.38 24.98
N LYS A 242 -31.81 23.16 25.44
CA LYS A 242 -31.69 22.84 26.87
C LYS A 242 -30.26 22.91 27.37
N LEU A 243 -29.29 22.70 26.50
CA LEU A 243 -27.88 22.68 26.88
C LEU A 243 -27.41 24.08 27.31
N ASP A 244 -26.56 24.11 28.35
CA ASP A 244 -25.88 25.34 28.76
C ASP A 244 -25.06 25.93 27.60
N GLY A 245 -24.98 27.26 27.54
CA GLY A 245 -24.29 27.96 26.45
C GLY A 245 -22.82 27.54 26.27
N ARG A 246 -22.11 27.17 27.34
CA ARG A 246 -20.72 26.69 27.24
C ARG A 246 -20.62 25.29 26.66
N VAL A 247 -21.57 24.43 27.02
CA VAL A 247 -21.69 23.07 26.46
C VAL A 247 -22.03 23.18 24.98
N ARG A 248 -23.05 23.97 24.62
CA ARG A 248 -23.41 24.25 23.22
C ARG A 248 -22.26 24.81 22.41
N GLY A 249 -21.51 25.77 22.96
CA GLY A 249 -20.33 26.33 22.29
C GLY A 249 -19.22 25.29 22.05
N THR A 250 -19.05 24.33 22.95
CA THR A 250 -18.10 23.22 22.77
C THR A 250 -18.57 22.27 21.67
N LEU A 251 -19.85 21.89 21.67
CA LEU A 251 -20.42 21.02 20.65
C LEU A 251 -20.46 21.67 19.27
N ALA A 252 -20.79 22.96 19.18
CA ALA A 252 -20.74 23.70 17.92
C ALA A 252 -19.32 23.74 17.34
N ASN A 253 -18.29 23.90 18.18
CA ASN A 253 -16.91 23.81 17.73
C ASN A 253 -16.53 22.39 17.23
N LEU A 254 -17.09 21.32 17.81
CA LEU A 254 -16.91 19.97 17.29
C LEU A 254 -17.60 19.79 15.94
N VAL A 255 -18.86 20.22 15.80
CA VAL A 255 -19.60 20.19 14.51
C VAL A 255 -18.84 20.97 13.44
N ARG A 256 -18.36 22.18 13.79
CA ARG A 256 -17.54 23.02 12.92
C ARG A 256 -16.23 22.34 12.52
N LEU A 257 -15.55 21.69 13.46
CA LEU A 257 -14.31 20.98 13.15
C LEU A 257 -14.56 19.86 12.13
N SER A 258 -15.64 19.09 12.32
CA SER A 258 -16.04 18.05 11.37
C SER A 258 -16.39 18.60 9.99
N ASP A 259 -17.15 19.69 9.91
CA ASP A 259 -17.47 20.31 8.63
C ASP A 259 -16.20 20.85 7.94
N LEU A 260 -15.29 21.49 8.66
CA LEU A 260 -14.01 21.96 8.11
C LEU A 260 -13.15 20.81 7.58
N PHE A 261 -13.07 19.67 8.27
CA PHE A 261 -12.37 18.50 7.76
C PHE A 261 -12.96 18.01 6.44
N ALA A 262 -14.27 17.89 6.36
CA ALA A 262 -14.95 17.40 5.17
C ALA A 262 -14.87 18.38 3.99
N SER A 263 -14.90 19.68 4.28
CA SER A 263 -15.07 20.74 3.29
C SER A 263 -13.77 21.39 2.81
N VAL A 264 -12.77 21.54 3.69
CA VAL A 264 -11.51 22.28 3.43
C VAL A 264 -10.36 21.34 3.09
N VAL A 265 -10.23 20.20 3.79
CA VAL A 265 -9.06 19.33 3.65
C VAL A 265 -9.21 18.46 2.40
N LYS A 266 -8.61 18.89 1.28
CA LYS A 266 -8.57 18.14 0.01
C LYS A 266 -7.20 17.55 -0.28
N ARG A 267 -6.16 18.13 0.34
CA ARG A 267 -4.78 17.66 0.40
C ARG A 267 -4.29 17.75 1.86
N PRO A 268 -3.29 16.95 2.27
CA PRO A 268 -2.80 16.95 3.64
C PRO A 268 -2.37 18.34 4.15
N SER A 269 -1.73 19.15 3.30
CA SER A 269 -1.29 20.50 3.66
C SER A 269 -2.43 21.49 3.91
N ASP A 270 -3.64 21.20 3.43
CA ASP A 270 -4.78 22.11 3.61
C ASP A 270 -5.21 22.20 5.09
N VAL A 271 -4.69 21.32 5.96
CA VAL A 271 -4.88 21.41 7.42
C VAL A 271 -4.27 22.69 8.03
N GLU A 272 -3.37 23.35 7.30
CA GLU A 272 -2.80 24.65 7.67
C GLU A 272 -3.71 25.84 7.31
N SER A 273 -4.85 25.58 6.66
CA SER A 273 -5.82 26.62 6.31
C SER A 273 -6.35 27.35 7.55
N GLU A 274 -6.64 28.64 7.39
CA GLU A 274 -7.17 29.48 8.46
C GLU A 274 -8.45 28.87 9.08
N GLY A 275 -8.52 28.88 10.42
CA GLY A 275 -9.68 28.43 11.18
C GLY A 275 -9.60 27.01 11.76
N LEU A 276 -9.00 26.03 11.07
CA LEU A 276 -8.87 24.66 11.59
C LEU A 276 -8.05 24.63 12.88
N GLY A 277 -6.85 25.23 12.86
CA GLY A 277 -5.97 25.30 14.02
C GLY A 277 -6.57 26.08 15.19
N ASP A 278 -7.38 27.11 14.94
CA ASP A 278 -8.01 27.90 15.99
C ASP A 278 -9.16 27.14 16.67
N VAL A 279 -9.97 26.41 15.89
CA VAL A 279 -11.03 25.53 16.45
C VAL A 279 -10.39 24.42 17.28
N LEU A 280 -9.33 23.78 16.80
CA LEU A 280 -8.59 22.78 17.57
C LEU A 280 -8.01 23.39 18.86
N ARG A 281 -7.41 24.57 18.80
CA ARG A 281 -6.86 25.25 19.99
C ARG A 281 -7.95 25.54 21.02
N SER A 282 -9.14 25.97 20.56
CA SER A 282 -10.31 26.19 21.42
C SER A 282 -10.76 24.89 22.12
N LEU A 283 -10.89 23.79 21.39
CA LEU A 283 -11.34 22.50 21.92
C LEU A 283 -10.30 21.84 22.84
N SER A 284 -9.02 21.99 22.51
CA SER A 284 -7.90 21.33 23.20
C SER A 284 -7.25 22.15 24.29
N ASN A 285 -7.62 23.43 24.44
CA ASN A 285 -6.87 24.39 25.25
C ASN A 285 -5.38 24.48 24.85
N GLY A 286 -5.09 24.38 23.55
CA GLY A 286 -3.74 24.48 23.00
C GLY A 286 -2.82 23.27 23.24
N GLN A 287 -3.35 22.15 23.70
CA GLN A 287 -2.58 20.92 23.96
C GLN A 287 -2.13 20.21 22.67
N PHE A 288 -2.85 20.44 21.57
CA PHE A 288 -2.58 19.81 20.28
C PHE A 288 -2.46 20.83 19.14
N LYS A 289 -1.80 20.40 18.06
CA LYS A 289 -1.70 21.07 16.77
C LYS A 289 -1.93 20.06 15.64
N PHE A 290 -2.22 20.55 14.45
CA PHE A 290 -2.20 19.69 13.27
C PHE A 290 -0.80 19.56 12.70
N SER A 291 -0.54 18.43 12.07
CA SER A 291 0.66 18.13 11.27
C SER A 291 0.23 17.30 10.05
N TYR A 292 1.11 17.12 9.09
CA TYR A 292 0.82 16.31 7.91
C TYR A 292 2.10 15.75 7.28
N HIS A 293 1.96 14.78 6.39
CA HIS A 293 2.90 14.60 5.29
C HIS A 293 2.14 14.58 3.97
N SER A 294 2.80 14.99 2.90
CA SER A 294 2.25 14.92 1.54
C SER A 294 3.30 14.47 0.51
N LEU A 295 2.80 13.95 -0.60
CA LEU A 295 3.56 13.42 -1.71
C LEU A 295 3.21 14.19 -2.98
N SER A 296 4.23 14.70 -3.67
CA SER A 296 4.04 15.41 -4.94
C SER A 296 3.85 14.49 -6.15
N ASP A 297 4.00 13.18 -5.99
CA ASP A 297 3.88 12.18 -7.04
C ASP A 297 3.14 10.92 -6.53
N ASN A 298 2.23 10.38 -7.33
CA ASN A 298 1.42 9.20 -7.01
C ASN A 298 1.59 8.11 -8.10
N ARG A 299 2.11 6.95 -7.71
CA ARG A 299 2.47 5.82 -8.59
C ARG A 299 1.77 4.51 -8.28
N GLY A 300 0.93 4.46 -7.25
CA GLY A 300 0.21 3.24 -6.84
C GLY A 300 0.87 2.54 -5.64
N VAL A 301 1.38 1.32 -5.83
CA VAL A 301 1.86 0.49 -4.70
C VAL A 301 3.03 1.15 -3.98
N LEU A 302 3.96 1.73 -4.73
CA LEU A 302 5.08 2.49 -4.19
C LEU A 302 4.60 3.65 -3.32
N THR A 303 3.58 4.40 -3.76
CA THR A 303 2.99 5.51 -2.99
C THR A 303 2.41 5.01 -1.67
N ASN A 304 1.69 3.89 -1.68
CA ASN A 304 1.16 3.29 -0.44
C ASN A 304 2.28 2.89 0.52
N ILE A 305 3.37 2.30 0.02
CA ILE A 305 4.51 1.94 0.87
C ILE A 305 5.21 3.19 1.43
N ILE A 306 5.36 4.25 0.63
CA ILE A 306 5.92 5.53 1.10
C ILE A 306 5.04 6.14 2.20
N ASN A 307 3.72 6.23 1.98
CA ASN A 307 2.77 6.70 2.99
C ASN A 307 2.87 5.88 4.27
N ASN A 308 2.91 4.55 4.16
CA ASN A 308 3.01 3.66 5.31
C ASN A 308 4.36 3.78 6.03
N ALA A 309 5.46 4.08 5.33
CA ALA A 309 6.75 4.34 5.98
C ALA A 309 6.75 5.69 6.69
N LEU A 310 6.10 6.71 6.12
CA LEU A 310 5.93 8.01 6.75
C LEU A 310 5.04 7.93 7.99
N ILE A 311 3.97 7.13 7.97
CA ILE A 311 3.17 6.85 9.16
C ILE A 311 4.03 6.24 10.27
N ASP A 312 4.88 5.25 9.95
CA ASP A 312 5.78 4.64 10.94
C ASP A 312 6.84 5.63 11.46
N ALA A 313 7.27 6.58 10.62
CA ALA A 313 8.23 7.61 10.99
C ALA A 313 7.66 8.63 11.98
N HIS A 314 6.33 8.78 12.06
CA HIS A 314 5.65 9.64 13.04
C HIS A 314 5.44 8.87 14.35
N PRO A 315 6.14 9.21 15.45
CA PRO A 315 6.04 8.45 16.69
C PRO A 315 4.62 8.48 17.27
N ARG A 316 4.01 7.30 17.48
CA ARG A 316 2.63 7.16 17.98
C ARG A 316 2.37 7.86 19.33
N GLU A 317 3.41 8.06 20.14
CA GLU A 317 3.31 8.81 21.40
C GLU A 317 2.95 10.29 21.19
N PHE A 318 3.35 10.87 20.06
CA PHE A 318 3.20 12.30 19.77
C PHE A 318 2.24 12.59 18.63
N TYR A 319 2.04 11.63 17.72
CA TYR A 319 1.27 11.79 16.49
C TYR A 319 0.19 10.73 16.36
N THR A 320 -1.04 11.17 16.10
CA THR A 320 -2.18 10.31 15.79
C THR A 320 -2.68 10.60 14.37
N PRO A 321 -2.67 9.62 13.45
CA PRO A 321 -3.26 9.78 12.13
C PRO A 321 -4.76 10.08 12.21
N LEU A 322 -5.25 11.03 11.42
CA LEU A 322 -6.66 11.46 11.41
C LEU A 322 -7.33 11.21 10.05
N LEU A 323 -6.70 11.65 8.96
CA LEU A 323 -7.25 11.55 7.61
C LEU A 323 -6.21 10.99 6.65
N TYR A 324 -6.63 9.99 5.88
CA TYR A 324 -5.82 9.33 4.86
C TYR A 324 -6.26 9.84 3.48
N LEU A 325 -5.38 10.56 2.80
CA LEU A 325 -5.58 11.09 1.45
C LEU A 325 -4.72 10.31 0.45
N PRO A 326 -5.05 10.32 -0.85
CA PRO A 326 -4.28 9.63 -1.87
C PRO A 326 -2.80 10.05 -1.93
N ASP A 327 -2.51 11.28 -1.53
CA ASP A 327 -1.19 11.91 -1.54
C ASP A 327 -0.59 12.12 -0.15
N GLY A 328 -1.19 11.62 0.94
CA GLY A 328 -0.57 11.72 2.26
C GLY A 328 -1.54 11.58 3.43
N VAL A 329 -1.12 12.02 4.62
CA VAL A 329 -1.87 11.85 5.85
C VAL A 329 -1.86 13.14 6.67
N VAL A 330 -2.99 13.45 7.29
CA VAL A 330 -3.11 14.49 8.32
C VAL A 330 -3.03 13.84 9.69
N TYR A 331 -2.29 14.46 10.61
CA TYR A 331 -2.08 14.01 11.98
C TYR A 331 -2.56 15.04 13.00
N LEU A 332 -3.07 14.55 14.13
CA LEU A 332 -3.07 15.29 15.38
C LEU A 332 -1.69 15.12 16.02
N ALA A 333 -1.03 16.21 16.38
CA ALA A 333 0.26 16.18 17.06
C ALA A 333 0.15 16.87 18.42
N LYS A 334 0.82 16.34 19.44
CA LYS A 334 1.04 17.08 20.69
C LYS A 334 1.77 18.39 20.39
N ILE A 335 1.50 19.43 21.18
CA ILE A 335 2.10 20.75 20.94
C ILE A 335 3.64 20.71 20.94
N ASP A 336 4.22 19.86 21.79
CA ASP A 336 5.64 19.60 21.99
C ASP A 336 6.21 18.45 21.12
N ALA A 337 5.43 17.92 20.18
CA ALA A 337 5.87 16.83 19.32
C ALA A 337 7.18 17.18 18.57
N PRO A 338 8.18 16.27 18.59
CA PRO A 338 9.47 16.50 17.93
C PRO A 338 9.31 16.44 16.41
N GLY A 339 10.11 17.22 15.68
CA GLY A 339 10.14 17.15 14.22
C GLY A 339 10.55 15.76 13.71
N ILE A 340 10.06 15.39 12.53
CA ILE A 340 10.40 14.12 11.89
C ILE A 340 11.79 14.21 11.26
N ASP A 341 12.64 13.21 11.50
CA ASP A 341 13.95 13.12 10.86
C ASP A 341 13.80 12.78 9.38
N THR A 342 14.06 13.77 8.54
CA THR A 342 13.90 13.65 7.10
C THR A 342 15.01 12.87 6.40
N GLU A 343 16.20 12.77 7.01
CA GLU A 343 17.36 12.13 6.38
C GLU A 343 17.19 10.61 6.31
N GLU A 344 16.48 10.02 7.29
CA GLU A 344 16.27 8.58 7.39
C GLU A 344 15.04 8.07 6.64
N ILE A 345 14.09 8.94 6.25
CA ILE A 345 12.87 8.54 5.53
C ILE A 345 13.17 7.64 4.31
N PRO A 346 14.14 7.97 3.42
CA PRO A 346 14.42 7.12 2.27
C PRO A 346 14.93 5.73 2.66
N ASN A 347 15.74 5.61 3.73
CA ASN A 347 16.18 4.33 4.28
C ASN A 347 14.99 3.52 4.80
N GLN A 348 14.10 4.16 5.54
CA GLN A 348 12.92 3.50 6.12
C GLN A 348 12.00 2.95 5.02
N VAL A 349 11.76 3.71 3.95
CA VAL A 349 11.01 3.23 2.77
C VAL A 349 11.67 2.00 2.16
N ILE A 350 13.00 2.02 1.97
CA ILE A 350 13.74 0.89 1.40
C ILE A 350 13.64 -0.34 2.29
N THR A 351 13.84 -0.18 3.60
CA THR A 351 13.72 -1.26 4.58
C THR A 351 12.32 -1.87 4.55
N LYS A 352 11.27 -1.04 4.47
CA LYS A 352 9.88 -1.51 4.37
C LYS A 352 9.62 -2.27 3.08
N ILE A 353 10.10 -1.78 1.94
CA ILE A 353 10.03 -2.51 0.65
C ILE A 353 10.75 -3.85 0.75
N LYS A 354 11.99 -3.87 1.28
CA LYS A 354 12.78 -5.08 1.43
C LYS A 354 12.05 -6.11 2.28
N HIS A 355 11.52 -5.70 3.42
CA HIS A 355 10.79 -6.58 4.32
C HIS A 355 9.56 -7.19 3.64
N LEU A 356 8.66 -6.35 3.10
CA LEU A 356 7.42 -6.81 2.45
C LEU A 356 7.70 -7.75 1.27
N CYS A 357 8.66 -7.39 0.42
CA CYS A 357 9.01 -8.23 -0.73
C CYS A 357 9.72 -9.52 -0.31
N ALA A 358 10.65 -9.47 0.66
CA ALA A 358 11.37 -10.65 1.11
C ALA A 358 10.43 -11.68 1.75
N GLU A 359 9.50 -11.25 2.61
CA GLU A 359 8.49 -12.13 3.19
C GLU A 359 7.63 -12.79 2.11
N ARG A 360 7.16 -11.99 1.15
CA ARG A 360 6.32 -12.51 0.06
C ARG A 360 7.07 -13.47 -0.86
N LEU A 361 8.33 -13.18 -1.19
CA LEU A 361 9.15 -14.03 -2.06
C LEU A 361 9.60 -15.33 -1.39
N ARG A 362 9.80 -15.33 -0.06
CA ARG A 362 10.02 -16.57 0.73
C ARG A 362 8.82 -17.50 0.66
N LEU A 363 7.60 -16.95 0.76
CA LEU A 363 6.36 -17.73 0.68
C LEU A 363 6.02 -18.16 -0.75
N LYS A 364 6.27 -17.28 -1.72
CA LYS A 364 5.95 -17.51 -3.13
C LYS A 364 7.15 -17.05 -3.97
N PRO A 365 8.02 -17.98 -4.42
CA PRO A 365 9.24 -17.66 -5.17
C PRO A 365 8.94 -17.24 -6.63
N THR A 366 8.06 -16.25 -6.80
CA THR A 366 7.71 -15.63 -8.08
C THR A 366 8.97 -15.09 -8.74
N GLY A 367 9.15 -15.33 -10.03
CA GLY A 367 10.38 -14.96 -10.75
C GLY A 367 11.46 -16.04 -10.77
N PHE A 368 11.32 -17.13 -9.99
CA PHE A 368 12.03 -18.37 -10.31
C PHE A 368 11.37 -19.07 -11.49
N SER A 369 12.19 -19.59 -12.39
CA SER A 369 11.77 -20.38 -13.53
C SER A 369 12.77 -21.48 -13.81
N ARG A 370 12.29 -22.57 -14.41
CA ARG A 370 13.13 -23.65 -14.92
C ARG A 370 13.04 -23.63 -16.43
N ASP A 371 14.17 -23.55 -17.12
CA ASP A 371 14.23 -23.79 -18.55
C ASP A 371 15.01 -25.08 -18.86
N GLY A 372 15.13 -25.45 -20.14
CA GLY A 372 15.85 -26.64 -20.56
C GLY A 372 17.35 -26.65 -20.20
N LYS A 373 17.88 -25.59 -19.57
CA LYS A 373 19.28 -25.42 -19.14
C LYS A 373 19.43 -25.27 -17.62
N GLY A 374 18.34 -25.35 -16.85
CA GLY A 374 18.36 -25.31 -15.39
C GLY A 374 17.49 -24.20 -14.82
N PHE A 375 17.67 -23.91 -13.54
CA PHE A 375 16.95 -22.84 -12.88
C PHE A 375 17.51 -21.45 -13.19
N LYS A 376 16.62 -20.47 -13.17
CA LYS A 376 16.88 -19.04 -13.27
C LYS A 376 16.01 -18.31 -12.27
N PHE A 377 16.49 -17.18 -11.77
CA PHE A 377 15.71 -16.25 -10.97
C PHE A 377 15.82 -14.83 -11.55
N ALA A 378 14.82 -14.00 -11.27
CA ALA A 378 14.80 -12.62 -11.74
C ALA A 378 15.85 -11.76 -11.02
N ASP A 379 16.48 -10.83 -11.73
CA ASP A 379 17.60 -10.05 -11.19
C ASP A 379 17.23 -9.19 -9.96
N TYR A 380 15.94 -8.86 -9.79
CA TYR A 380 15.46 -8.08 -8.64
C TYR A 380 15.62 -8.81 -7.30
N TYR A 381 15.85 -10.12 -7.26
CA TYR A 381 16.07 -10.84 -6.00
C TYR A 381 17.25 -10.26 -5.20
N TRP A 382 18.27 -9.76 -5.91
CA TRP A 382 19.43 -9.09 -5.31
C TRP A 382 19.10 -7.79 -4.59
N LEU A 383 17.91 -7.21 -4.81
CA LEU A 383 17.46 -6.02 -4.09
C LEU A 383 16.96 -6.35 -2.67
N PHE A 384 16.58 -7.61 -2.42
CA PHE A 384 15.88 -8.03 -1.21
C PHE A 384 16.66 -9.02 -0.36
N PHE A 385 17.52 -9.81 -0.99
CA PHE A 385 18.27 -10.88 -0.35
C PHE A 385 19.76 -10.69 -0.56
N ASP A 386 20.55 -10.92 0.49
CA ASP A 386 21.97 -11.17 0.31
C ASP A 386 22.21 -12.54 -0.36
N ALA A 387 23.47 -12.84 -0.69
CA ALA A 387 23.80 -14.09 -1.37
C ALA A 387 23.38 -15.33 -0.56
N VAL A 388 23.51 -15.32 0.77
CA VAL A 388 23.15 -16.44 1.63
C VAL A 388 21.64 -16.58 1.75
N GLU A 389 20.93 -15.48 2.00
CA GLU A 389 19.46 -15.49 2.05
C GLU A 389 18.85 -15.96 0.72
N LEU A 390 19.47 -15.61 -0.41
CA LEU A 390 19.04 -16.07 -1.72
C LEU A 390 19.26 -17.58 -1.91
N MET A 391 20.34 -18.14 -1.34
CA MET A 391 20.56 -19.59 -1.29
C MET A 391 19.45 -20.28 -0.49
N GLU A 392 19.05 -19.72 0.65
CA GLU A 392 17.97 -20.25 1.49
C GLU A 392 16.62 -20.25 0.73
N VAL A 393 16.26 -19.14 0.09
CA VAL A 393 15.01 -19.02 -0.70
C VAL A 393 15.01 -20.01 -1.88
N SER A 394 16.18 -20.32 -2.44
CA SER A 394 16.27 -21.25 -3.57
C SER A 394 15.88 -22.70 -3.24
N ILE A 395 15.88 -23.10 -1.96
CA ILE A 395 15.42 -24.42 -1.51
C ILE A 395 13.94 -24.60 -1.86
N GLU A 396 13.09 -23.67 -1.43
CA GLU A 396 11.65 -23.73 -1.67
C GLU A 396 11.33 -23.63 -3.17
N ALA A 397 12.07 -22.79 -3.89
CA ALA A 397 11.94 -22.69 -5.35
C ALA A 397 12.24 -24.04 -6.04
N ALA A 398 13.31 -24.73 -5.64
CA ALA A 398 13.70 -26.01 -6.21
C ALA A 398 12.67 -27.12 -5.94
N CYS A 399 12.18 -27.22 -4.69
CA CYS A 399 11.11 -28.15 -4.31
C CYS A 399 9.82 -27.91 -5.12
N LYS A 400 9.43 -26.65 -5.30
CA LYS A 400 8.21 -26.28 -6.04
C LYS A 400 8.31 -26.49 -7.54
N LEU A 401 9.46 -26.19 -8.15
CA LEU A 401 9.64 -26.29 -9.60
C LEU A 401 9.95 -27.72 -10.08
N ILE A 402 10.46 -28.58 -9.19
CA ILE A 402 10.74 -29.99 -9.42
C ILE A 402 10.07 -30.81 -8.31
N PRO A 403 8.73 -30.89 -8.30
CA PRO A 403 8.00 -31.77 -7.40
C PRO A 403 8.22 -33.24 -7.80
N SER A 404 7.94 -34.17 -6.89
CA SER A 404 8.06 -35.62 -7.12
C SER A 404 7.21 -36.14 -8.29
N THR A 405 6.17 -35.39 -8.68
CA THR A 405 5.29 -35.72 -9.81
C THR A 405 5.85 -35.32 -11.17
N LYS A 406 6.97 -34.59 -11.23
CA LYS A 406 7.55 -34.10 -12.47
C LYS A 406 8.49 -35.12 -13.09
N SER A 407 8.42 -35.29 -14.41
CA SER A 407 9.34 -36.16 -15.13
C SER A 407 10.77 -35.69 -14.98
N SER A 408 11.66 -36.67 -14.82
CA SER A 408 13.07 -36.41 -14.59
C SER A 408 13.80 -36.17 -15.91
N SER A 409 14.78 -35.27 -15.90
CA SER A 409 15.70 -35.07 -17.03
C SER A 409 17.03 -35.79 -16.81
N ALA A 410 17.21 -36.48 -15.66
CA ALA A 410 18.45 -37.14 -15.29
C ALA A 410 18.93 -38.11 -16.36
N LYS A 411 18.06 -39.00 -16.86
CA LYS A 411 18.44 -39.96 -17.90
C LYS A 411 18.95 -39.29 -19.18
N LYS A 412 18.30 -38.21 -19.62
CA LYS A 412 18.75 -37.41 -20.76
C LYS A 412 20.13 -36.77 -20.53
N ARG A 413 20.43 -36.35 -19.30
CA ARG A 413 21.76 -35.78 -18.96
C ARG A 413 22.83 -36.85 -18.86
N SER A 414 22.48 -38.02 -18.35
CA SER A 414 23.34 -39.21 -18.38
C SER A 414 23.71 -39.60 -19.81
N ASP A 415 22.74 -39.70 -20.72
CA ASP A 415 22.99 -40.03 -22.13
C ASP A 415 23.89 -38.98 -22.82
N SER A 416 23.79 -37.71 -22.41
CA SER A 416 24.69 -36.65 -22.89
C SER A 416 26.13 -36.88 -22.44
N LEU A 417 26.36 -37.24 -21.17
CA LEU A 417 27.70 -37.57 -20.66
C LEU A 417 28.26 -38.86 -21.31
N VAL A 418 27.42 -39.88 -21.53
CA VAL A 418 27.81 -41.10 -22.27
C VAL A 418 28.23 -40.75 -23.71
N ALA A 419 27.54 -39.81 -24.36
CA ALA A 419 27.93 -39.36 -25.70
C ALA A 419 29.32 -38.70 -25.70
N PHE A 420 29.64 -37.87 -24.71
CA PHE A 420 30.97 -37.28 -24.55
C PHE A 420 32.05 -38.33 -24.26
N GLN A 421 31.74 -39.37 -23.48
CA GLN A 421 32.64 -40.51 -23.29
C GLN A 421 32.90 -41.28 -24.60
N LYS A 422 31.85 -41.56 -25.38
CA LYS A 422 31.98 -42.22 -26.69
C LYS A 422 32.78 -41.39 -27.70
N ALA A 423 32.73 -40.07 -27.58
CA ALA A 423 33.52 -39.14 -28.38
C ALA A 423 34.99 -39.02 -27.92
N GLY A 424 35.38 -39.64 -26.81
CA GLY A 424 36.72 -39.54 -26.23
C GLY A 424 37.00 -38.22 -25.50
N GLU A 425 35.97 -37.40 -25.26
CA GLU A 425 36.09 -36.12 -24.54
C GLU A 425 36.03 -36.31 -23.00
N LEU A 426 35.50 -37.45 -22.54
CA LEU A 426 35.53 -37.86 -21.14
C LEU A 426 36.26 -39.21 -20.98
N PRO A 427 36.97 -39.43 -19.85
CA PRO A 427 37.58 -40.71 -19.57
C PRO A 427 36.55 -41.85 -19.49
N SER A 428 36.86 -42.98 -20.13
CA SER A 428 35.97 -44.16 -20.20
C SER A 428 35.75 -44.87 -18.87
N HIS A 429 36.60 -44.62 -17.87
CA HIS A 429 36.47 -45.22 -16.53
C HIS A 429 35.45 -44.50 -15.64
N LEU A 430 34.98 -43.31 -16.02
CA LEU A 430 33.99 -42.57 -15.24
C LEU A 430 32.61 -43.24 -15.35
N LYS A 431 31.90 -43.34 -14.24
CA LYS A 431 30.53 -43.90 -14.20
C LYS A 431 29.51 -42.79 -14.40
N VAL A 432 29.15 -42.51 -15.65
CA VAL A 432 28.22 -41.43 -16.00
C VAL A 432 26.81 -41.92 -16.35
N GLU A 433 26.56 -43.22 -16.22
CA GLU A 433 25.24 -43.82 -16.37
C GLU A 433 24.46 -43.76 -15.06
N PHE A 434 23.30 -43.11 -15.08
CA PHE A 434 22.39 -43.02 -13.93
C PHE A 434 20.92 -43.09 -14.35
N GLU A 435 20.09 -43.53 -13.40
CA GLU A 435 18.67 -43.79 -13.60
C GLU A 435 17.84 -42.49 -13.67
N GLU A 436 16.59 -42.64 -14.09
CA GLU A 436 15.63 -41.55 -14.13
C GLU A 436 15.07 -41.29 -12.72
N ASP A 437 15.52 -40.21 -12.08
CA ASP A 437 15.14 -39.84 -10.71
C ASP A 437 15.08 -38.31 -10.57
N TYR A 438 13.90 -37.79 -10.22
CA TYR A 438 13.68 -36.35 -10.07
C TYR A 438 14.53 -35.73 -8.95
N ARG A 439 14.95 -36.53 -7.96
CA ARG A 439 15.82 -36.08 -6.87
C ARG A 439 17.20 -35.69 -7.38
N ILE A 440 17.70 -36.39 -8.42
CA ILE A 440 18.93 -36.04 -9.12
C ILE A 440 18.76 -34.66 -9.78
N ASP A 441 17.65 -34.42 -10.51
CA ASP A 441 17.39 -33.12 -11.13
C ASP A 441 17.33 -31.99 -10.09
N ARG A 442 16.61 -32.24 -8.98
CA ARG A 442 16.41 -31.25 -7.92
C ARG A 442 17.74 -30.85 -7.28
N LEU A 443 18.53 -31.83 -6.85
CA LEU A 443 19.82 -31.57 -6.20
C LEU A 443 20.82 -30.94 -7.18
N ALA A 444 20.84 -31.40 -8.43
CA ALA A 444 21.75 -30.88 -9.45
C ALA A 444 21.46 -29.42 -9.81
N GLU A 445 20.20 -29.09 -10.12
CA GLU A 445 19.84 -27.72 -10.52
C GLU A 445 19.86 -26.76 -9.33
N PHE A 446 19.62 -27.26 -8.12
CA PHE A 446 19.82 -26.49 -6.89
C PHE A 446 21.30 -26.17 -6.65
N GLY A 447 22.19 -27.17 -6.68
CA GLY A 447 23.62 -26.96 -6.50
C GLY A 447 24.22 -26.04 -7.57
N ASP A 448 23.72 -26.15 -8.82
CA ASP A 448 24.05 -25.23 -9.90
C ASP A 448 23.66 -23.78 -9.59
N ILE A 449 22.46 -23.57 -9.04
CA ILE A 449 22.01 -22.24 -8.61
C ILE A 449 22.97 -21.65 -7.59
N LEU A 450 23.32 -22.40 -6.55
CA LEU A 450 24.15 -21.89 -5.46
C LEU A 450 25.53 -21.44 -5.98
N CYS A 451 26.13 -22.26 -6.85
CA CYS A 451 27.48 -22.01 -7.35
C CYS A 451 27.49 -21.01 -8.50
N ARG A 452 26.88 -21.35 -9.63
CA ARG A 452 27.00 -20.54 -10.85
C ARG A 452 26.03 -19.37 -10.92
N LYS A 453 24.85 -19.45 -10.30
CA LYS A 453 23.83 -18.39 -10.42
C LYS A 453 23.85 -17.41 -9.26
N ILE A 454 24.27 -17.82 -8.08
CA ILE A 454 24.38 -16.96 -6.89
C ILE A 454 25.84 -16.56 -6.66
N TRP A 455 26.73 -17.51 -6.36
CA TRP A 455 28.11 -17.20 -5.98
C TRP A 455 28.91 -16.55 -7.12
N ASP A 456 28.94 -17.16 -8.31
CA ASP A 456 29.68 -16.60 -9.46
C ASP A 456 29.07 -15.26 -9.91
N SER A 457 27.73 -15.15 -9.96
CA SER A 457 27.05 -13.89 -10.28
C SER A 457 27.35 -12.78 -9.28
N TRP A 458 27.46 -13.13 -7.98
CA TRP A 458 27.90 -12.17 -6.97
C TRP A 458 29.37 -11.77 -7.20
N GLY A 459 30.22 -12.70 -7.60
CA GLY A 459 31.59 -12.44 -8.04
C GLY A 459 31.67 -11.47 -9.23
N ASP A 460 30.79 -11.64 -10.23
CA ASP A 460 30.67 -10.73 -11.39
C ASP A 460 30.21 -9.32 -10.98
N ARG A 461 29.26 -9.24 -10.04
CA ARG A 461 28.81 -7.96 -9.44
C ARG A 461 29.94 -7.28 -8.68
N PHE A 462 30.70 -8.04 -7.89
CA PHE A 462 31.90 -7.54 -7.23
C PHE A 462 32.91 -6.99 -8.25
N GLN A 463 33.27 -7.76 -9.27
CA GLN A 463 34.23 -7.30 -10.29
C GLN A 463 33.76 -6.05 -11.01
N THR A 464 32.45 -5.91 -11.25
CA THR A 464 31.86 -4.71 -11.83
C THR A 464 32.01 -3.51 -10.90
N SER A 465 31.70 -3.65 -9.61
CA SER A 465 31.89 -2.59 -8.61
C SER A 465 33.36 -2.16 -8.49
N GLN A 466 34.31 -3.10 -8.58
CA GLN A 466 35.74 -2.78 -8.54
C GLN A 466 36.21 -1.95 -9.73
N LYS A 467 35.52 -2.03 -10.89
CA LYS A 467 35.87 -1.21 -12.07
C LYS A 467 35.57 0.26 -11.85
N GLU A 468 34.60 0.59 -11.00
CA GLU A 468 34.23 1.97 -10.63
C GLU A 468 35.27 2.60 -9.69
N LEU A 469 36.03 1.79 -8.96
CA LEU A 469 37.09 2.26 -8.07
C LEU A 469 38.40 2.57 -8.83
N PRO A 470 39.17 3.59 -8.38
CA PRO A 470 40.53 3.81 -8.85
C PRO A 470 41.39 2.55 -8.71
N LYS A 471 42.26 2.27 -9.68
CA LYS A 471 43.07 1.04 -9.72
C LYS A 471 43.82 0.72 -8.42
N ALA A 472 44.30 1.75 -7.71
CA ALA A 472 45.03 1.61 -6.45
C ALA A 472 44.19 1.04 -5.29
N ASN A 473 42.85 1.18 -5.35
CA ASN A 473 41.94 0.77 -4.28
C ASN A 473 41.18 -0.53 -4.63
N ARG A 474 41.50 -1.15 -5.76
CA ARG A 474 40.83 -2.38 -6.20
C ARG A 474 41.29 -3.57 -5.37
N LYS A 475 40.34 -4.35 -4.89
CA LYS A 475 40.58 -5.61 -4.19
C LYS A 475 40.30 -6.80 -5.12
N THR A 476 40.89 -7.94 -4.78
CA THR A 476 40.67 -9.21 -5.48
C THR A 476 39.92 -10.17 -4.58
N LEU A 477 39.02 -10.97 -5.14
CA LEU A 477 38.35 -12.02 -4.40
C LEU A 477 39.32 -13.15 -4.05
N PRO A 478 39.20 -13.75 -2.86
CA PRO A 478 39.92 -14.97 -2.53
C PRO A 478 39.45 -16.10 -3.45
N GLN A 479 40.37 -16.99 -3.83
CA GLN A 479 40.05 -18.12 -4.69
C GLN A 479 39.22 -19.14 -3.90
N LEU A 480 37.95 -19.30 -4.29
CA LEU A 480 37.02 -20.27 -3.72
C LEU A 480 36.22 -20.95 -4.82
N ASP A 481 36.46 -22.25 -5.02
CA ASP A 481 35.60 -23.10 -5.84
C ASP A 481 34.51 -23.71 -4.95
N LEU A 482 33.34 -23.08 -4.95
CA LEU A 482 32.22 -23.51 -4.13
C LEU A 482 31.72 -24.91 -4.54
N THR A 483 31.77 -25.27 -5.82
CA THR A 483 31.32 -26.58 -6.31
C THR A 483 32.17 -27.70 -5.70
N GLN A 484 33.49 -27.55 -5.69
CA GLN A 484 34.38 -28.54 -5.08
C GLN A 484 34.16 -28.66 -3.57
N LYS A 485 33.95 -27.55 -2.87
CA LYS A 485 33.69 -27.57 -1.41
C LYS A 485 32.38 -28.25 -1.06
N LEU A 486 31.33 -28.00 -1.82
CA LEU A 486 30.05 -28.68 -1.64
C LEU A 486 30.13 -30.18 -1.99
N ALA A 487 30.91 -30.57 -3.02
CA ALA A 487 31.16 -31.97 -3.31
C ALA A 487 31.88 -32.69 -2.15
N GLN A 488 32.85 -32.03 -1.50
CA GLN A 488 33.51 -32.55 -0.30
C GLN A 488 32.54 -32.74 0.86
N PHE A 489 31.67 -31.75 1.10
CA PHE A 489 30.62 -31.83 2.12
C PHE A 489 29.66 -33.01 1.90
N LEU A 490 29.32 -33.30 0.64
CA LEU A 490 28.48 -34.43 0.26
C LEU A 490 29.19 -35.79 0.32
N GLY A 491 30.45 -35.84 0.77
CA GLY A 491 31.23 -37.07 0.84
C GLY A 491 31.65 -37.63 -0.53
N LEU A 492 31.88 -36.72 -1.49
CA LEU A 492 32.26 -37.01 -2.88
C LEU A 492 33.64 -36.43 -3.23
N ALA A 493 34.57 -36.40 -2.26
CA ALA A 493 35.90 -35.81 -2.47
C ALA A 493 36.71 -36.57 -3.54
N GLU A 494 36.53 -37.89 -3.64
CA GLU A 494 37.13 -38.75 -4.65
C GLU A 494 36.58 -38.51 -6.07
N GLU A 495 35.43 -37.85 -6.20
CA GLU A 495 34.81 -37.51 -7.48
C GLU A 495 35.31 -36.17 -8.06
N ILE A 496 36.14 -35.41 -7.33
CA ILE A 496 36.69 -34.11 -7.78
C ILE A 496 37.46 -34.21 -9.11
N PRO A 497 38.28 -35.25 -9.39
CA PRO A 497 38.92 -35.40 -10.70
C PRO A 497 37.90 -35.56 -11.84
N ALA A 498 36.82 -36.32 -11.60
CA ALA A 498 35.73 -36.50 -12.56
C ALA A 498 34.98 -35.18 -12.79
N LEU A 499 34.70 -34.44 -11.72
CA LEU A 499 34.12 -33.10 -11.76
C LEU A 499 34.93 -32.15 -12.65
N SER A 500 36.25 -32.08 -12.44
CA SER A 500 37.15 -31.22 -13.23
C SER A 500 37.16 -31.61 -14.71
N ALA A 501 37.11 -32.91 -15.02
CA ALA A 501 37.01 -33.40 -16.40
C ALA A 501 35.69 -32.95 -17.05
N ILE A 502 34.55 -33.09 -16.35
CA ILE A 502 33.23 -32.69 -16.86
C ILE A 502 33.14 -31.17 -17.04
N GLN A 503 33.69 -30.38 -16.12
CA GLN A 503 33.71 -28.91 -16.22
C GLN A 503 34.56 -28.40 -17.38
N SER A 504 35.56 -29.18 -17.83
CA SER A 504 36.40 -28.84 -18.98
C SER A 504 35.69 -29.04 -20.34
N LEU A 505 34.53 -29.70 -20.35
CA LEU A 505 33.77 -29.96 -21.57
C LEU A 505 33.30 -28.67 -22.24
N LYS A 506 33.43 -28.64 -23.57
CA LYS A 506 32.93 -27.54 -24.40
C LYS A 506 31.58 -27.93 -24.98
N LYS A 507 30.78 -26.93 -25.38
CA LYS A 507 29.49 -27.12 -26.09
C LYS A 507 28.40 -27.88 -25.30
N THR A 508 28.40 -27.77 -23.96
CA THR A 508 27.37 -28.37 -23.09
C THR A 508 26.00 -27.67 -23.16
N GLY A 509 25.86 -26.62 -23.97
CA GLY A 509 24.60 -25.88 -24.14
C GLY A 509 24.15 -25.08 -22.91
N GLY A 510 24.99 -24.97 -21.88
CA GLY A 510 24.68 -24.32 -20.60
C GLY A 510 23.99 -25.24 -19.59
N VAL A 511 23.97 -26.55 -19.85
CA VAL A 511 23.40 -27.56 -18.93
C VAL A 511 24.42 -27.89 -17.83
N PRO A 512 24.00 -27.97 -16.55
CA PRO A 512 24.90 -28.20 -15.43
C PRO A 512 25.29 -29.68 -15.26
N LEU A 513 25.91 -30.28 -16.28
CA LEU A 513 26.22 -31.72 -16.32
C LEU A 513 27.11 -32.20 -15.17
N ASP A 514 27.98 -31.32 -14.67
CA ASP A 514 28.81 -31.53 -13.49
C ASP A 514 27.99 -31.78 -12.23
N TRP A 515 26.98 -30.95 -11.99
CA TRP A 515 26.07 -31.12 -10.86
C TRP A 515 25.13 -32.32 -11.01
N TYR A 516 24.71 -32.65 -12.24
CA TYR A 516 23.96 -33.90 -12.51
C TYR A 516 24.79 -35.14 -12.17
N TYR A 517 26.09 -35.13 -12.49
CA TYR A 517 27.00 -36.20 -12.10
C TYR A 517 27.15 -36.31 -10.58
N LEU A 518 27.41 -35.19 -9.88
CA LEU A 518 27.55 -35.18 -8.41
C LEU A 518 26.28 -35.66 -7.72
N ALA A 519 25.11 -35.17 -8.15
CA ALA A 519 23.83 -35.59 -7.58
C ALA A 519 23.60 -37.10 -7.79
N ALA A 520 23.90 -37.63 -8.98
CA ALA A 520 23.79 -39.05 -9.26
C ALA A 520 24.71 -39.91 -8.37
N GLN A 521 25.98 -39.51 -8.21
CA GLN A 521 26.91 -40.22 -7.31
C GLN A 521 26.44 -40.17 -5.86
N TYR A 522 25.90 -39.03 -5.42
CA TYR A 522 25.36 -38.87 -4.07
C TYR A 522 24.20 -39.85 -3.81
N PHE A 523 23.19 -39.90 -4.69
CA PHE A 523 22.05 -40.79 -4.52
C PHE A 523 22.40 -42.28 -4.76
N GLN A 524 23.44 -42.56 -5.54
CA GLN A 524 23.95 -43.93 -5.69
C GLN A 524 24.50 -44.48 -4.37
N LYS A 525 25.17 -43.63 -3.58
CA LYS A 525 25.69 -43.96 -2.24
C LYS A 525 24.61 -43.91 -1.16
N ASN A 526 23.63 -43.03 -1.30
CA ASN A 526 22.56 -42.78 -0.33
C ASN A 526 21.20 -43.15 -0.94
N ARG A 527 20.95 -44.46 -1.08
CA ARG A 527 19.71 -44.96 -1.68
C ARG A 527 18.53 -44.84 -0.73
N GLY A 528 17.35 -44.55 -1.26
CA GLY A 528 16.08 -44.61 -0.52
C GLY A 528 15.73 -43.36 0.28
N LEU A 529 16.39 -42.22 0.03
CA LEU A 529 16.08 -40.96 0.71
C LEU A 529 14.67 -40.46 0.35
N ASP A 530 13.90 -40.06 1.36
CA ASP A 530 12.60 -39.43 1.19
C ASP A 530 12.69 -37.92 0.91
N GLU A 531 11.53 -37.27 0.69
CA GLU A 531 11.47 -35.84 0.39
C GLU A 531 11.99 -34.95 1.52
N ALA A 532 11.75 -35.33 2.78
CA ALA A 532 12.19 -34.54 3.93
C ALA A 532 13.71 -34.61 4.08
N GLN A 533 14.29 -35.80 3.87
CA GLN A 533 15.74 -36.00 3.90
C GLN A 533 16.43 -35.27 2.74
N VAL A 534 15.85 -35.29 1.53
CA VAL A 534 16.38 -34.49 0.40
C VAL A 534 16.39 -33.00 0.73
N ARG A 535 15.34 -32.51 1.41
CA ARG A 535 15.28 -31.11 1.86
C ARG A 535 16.34 -30.80 2.93
N GLU A 536 16.51 -31.68 3.90
CA GLU A 536 17.53 -31.56 4.95
C GLU A 536 18.95 -31.49 4.36
N ILE A 537 19.22 -32.28 3.31
CA ILE A 537 20.50 -32.23 2.59
C ILE A 537 20.67 -30.88 1.91
N MET A 538 19.64 -30.35 1.25
CA MET A 538 19.69 -29.03 0.63
C MET A 538 19.93 -27.91 1.65
N GLU A 539 19.27 -27.98 2.80
CA GLU A 539 19.49 -27.07 3.94
C GLU A 539 20.94 -27.18 4.46
N GLY A 540 21.47 -28.41 4.58
CA GLY A 540 22.86 -28.67 4.95
C GLY A 540 23.88 -28.10 3.95
N ILE A 541 23.62 -28.22 2.64
CA ILE A 541 24.44 -27.62 1.59
C ILE A 541 24.48 -26.10 1.73
N VAL A 542 23.33 -25.46 1.99
CA VAL A 542 23.27 -24.00 2.18
C VAL A 542 24.00 -23.58 3.44
N ALA A 543 23.80 -24.27 4.56
CA ALA A 543 24.50 -23.98 5.81
C ALA A 543 26.02 -24.09 5.65
N HIS A 544 26.49 -25.14 4.96
CA HIS A 544 27.91 -25.32 4.68
C HIS A 544 28.43 -24.24 3.72
N GLY A 545 27.74 -23.98 2.61
CA GLY A 545 28.09 -22.93 1.66
C GLY A 545 28.17 -21.56 2.32
N ALA A 546 27.19 -21.22 3.14
CA ALA A 546 27.16 -19.98 3.92
C ALA A 546 28.37 -19.87 4.87
N SER A 547 28.76 -20.95 5.54
CA SER A 547 29.94 -20.95 6.43
C SER A 547 31.24 -20.62 5.68
N LEU A 548 31.32 -20.94 4.39
CA LEU A 548 32.49 -20.68 3.55
C LEU A 548 32.52 -19.25 3.00
N ILE A 549 31.35 -18.68 2.67
CA ILE A 549 31.28 -17.37 1.99
C ILE A 549 31.02 -16.20 2.93
N ARG A 550 30.39 -16.38 4.11
CA ARG A 550 29.99 -15.28 5.01
C ARG A 550 31.14 -14.32 5.34
N ALA A 551 32.33 -14.85 5.64
CA ALA A 551 33.50 -14.03 5.93
C ALA A 551 33.95 -13.20 4.71
N ILE A 552 33.84 -13.77 3.50
CA ILE A 552 34.17 -13.08 2.26
C ILE A 552 33.15 -11.97 2.01
N LEU A 553 31.86 -12.28 2.11
CA LEU A 553 30.78 -11.30 1.92
C LEU A 553 30.91 -10.11 2.89
N ALA A 554 31.24 -10.36 4.15
CA ALA A 554 31.41 -9.31 5.16
C ALA A 554 32.58 -8.35 4.88
N GLU A 555 33.58 -8.78 4.10
CA GLU A 555 34.73 -7.94 3.75
C GLU A 555 34.40 -6.88 2.68
N PHE A 556 33.34 -7.11 1.90
CA PHE A 556 33.03 -6.30 0.71
C PHE A 556 31.62 -5.71 0.75
N THR A 557 31.54 -4.39 0.65
CA THR A 557 30.27 -3.68 0.48
C THR A 557 30.02 -3.39 -0.99
N LEU A 558 28.93 -3.91 -1.54
CA LEU A 558 28.47 -3.62 -2.90
C LEU A 558 27.39 -2.52 -2.86
N PRO A 559 27.20 -1.76 -3.97
CA PRO A 559 26.04 -0.88 -4.10
C PRO A 559 24.73 -1.64 -3.91
N ASP A 560 23.83 -1.11 -3.07
CA ASP A 560 22.58 -1.77 -2.68
C ASP A 560 21.47 -1.71 -3.75
N GLY A 561 21.68 -0.96 -4.83
CA GLY A 561 20.74 -0.81 -5.93
C GLY A 561 19.60 0.20 -5.68
N TRP A 562 19.59 0.92 -4.54
CA TRP A 562 18.45 1.76 -4.14
C TRP A 562 18.67 3.28 -4.29
N LYS A 563 19.81 3.71 -4.84
CA LYS A 563 20.20 5.13 -4.96
C LYS A 563 19.13 6.02 -5.59
N ASP A 564 18.55 5.58 -6.71
CA ASP A 564 17.51 6.35 -7.40
C ASP A 564 16.25 6.47 -6.55
N LEU A 565 15.86 5.40 -5.83
CA LEU A 565 14.72 5.45 -4.92
C LEU A 565 14.99 6.39 -3.75
N ARG A 566 16.21 6.38 -3.18
CA ARG A 566 16.59 7.33 -2.13
C ARG A 566 16.37 8.78 -2.56
N THR A 567 16.82 9.07 -3.77
CA THR A 567 16.71 10.40 -4.38
C THR A 567 15.24 10.75 -4.64
N TYR A 568 14.48 9.80 -5.18
CA TYR A 568 13.05 9.96 -5.46
C TYR A 568 12.26 10.29 -4.20
N VAL A 569 12.38 9.47 -3.16
CA VAL A 569 11.66 9.67 -1.89
C VAL A 569 11.99 11.04 -1.30
N SER A 570 13.27 11.43 -1.28
CA SER A 570 13.71 12.74 -0.76
C SER A 570 13.11 13.92 -1.51
N GLN A 571 12.75 13.76 -2.79
CA GLN A 571 12.19 14.83 -3.62
C GLN A 571 10.67 14.90 -3.59
N VAL A 572 9.99 13.78 -3.35
CA VAL A 572 8.52 13.75 -3.42
C VAL A 572 7.85 14.01 -2.08
N VAL A 573 8.54 13.76 -0.96
CA VAL A 573 7.99 13.93 0.39
C VAL A 573 8.05 15.38 0.84
N SER A 574 6.92 15.87 1.37
CA SER A 574 6.80 17.17 2.04
C SER A 574 6.19 17.03 3.44
N LEU A 575 6.69 17.84 4.35
CA LEU A 575 6.26 17.95 5.75
C LEU A 575 5.83 19.41 6.04
N PRO A 576 5.32 19.76 7.23
CA PRO A 576 4.88 21.13 7.53
C PRO A 576 6.02 22.16 7.48
N THR A 577 7.26 21.73 7.69
CA THR A 577 8.46 22.57 7.52
C THR A 577 8.88 22.77 6.06
N GLY A 578 8.14 22.20 5.11
CA GLY A 578 8.42 22.23 3.68
C GLY A 578 8.84 20.86 3.12
N ALA A 579 9.29 20.87 1.86
CA ALA A 579 9.80 19.67 1.19
C ALA A 579 11.08 19.15 1.88
N VAL A 580 11.24 17.82 1.94
CA VAL A 580 12.44 17.17 2.48
C VAL A 580 13.70 17.65 1.74
N VAL A 581 13.61 17.76 0.42
CA VAL A 581 14.59 18.45 -0.42
C VAL A 581 13.86 19.50 -1.25
N PRO A 582 14.30 20.77 -1.28
CA PRO A 582 13.69 21.79 -2.12
C PRO A 582 13.67 21.35 -3.59
N PRO A 583 12.58 21.59 -4.33
CA PRO A 583 12.49 21.21 -5.74
C PRO A 583 13.58 21.91 -6.55
N GLU A 584 14.55 21.14 -7.07
CA GLU A 584 15.63 21.66 -7.90
C GLU A 584 15.27 21.62 -9.38
N THR A 585 15.56 22.71 -10.10
CA THR A 585 15.42 22.79 -11.56
C THR A 585 16.30 21.77 -12.31
N LYS A 586 17.35 21.24 -11.67
CA LYS A 586 18.27 20.27 -12.28
C LYS A 586 17.56 18.99 -12.75
N SER A 587 16.60 18.47 -11.99
CA SER A 587 15.89 17.23 -12.37
C SER A 587 15.10 17.42 -13.67
N PHE A 588 14.39 18.55 -13.78
CA PHE A 588 13.69 18.95 -15.00
C PHE A 588 14.64 19.18 -16.18
N LEU A 589 15.78 19.83 -15.95
CA LEU A 589 16.78 20.04 -17.00
C LEU A 589 17.36 18.71 -17.50
N VAL A 590 17.62 17.74 -16.62
CA VAL A 590 18.06 16.39 -17.00
C VAL A 590 17.00 15.67 -17.83
N GLU A 591 15.74 15.74 -17.42
CA GLU A 591 14.62 15.19 -18.20
C GLU A 591 14.53 15.83 -19.59
N LEU A 592 14.61 17.16 -19.67
CA LEU A 592 14.56 17.90 -20.92
C LEU A 592 15.75 17.56 -21.84
N THR A 593 16.97 17.50 -21.30
CA THR A 593 18.17 17.12 -22.05
C THR A 593 18.06 15.69 -22.58
N ARG A 594 17.62 14.74 -21.76
CA ARG A 594 17.38 13.35 -22.20
C ARG A 594 16.33 13.26 -23.29
N TYR A 595 15.23 13.99 -23.12
CA TYR A 595 14.17 14.05 -24.11
C TYR A 595 14.65 14.62 -25.45
N GLN A 596 15.51 15.64 -25.43
CA GLN A 596 16.15 16.18 -26.62
C GLN A 596 17.13 15.18 -27.25
N ALA A 597 17.99 14.55 -26.44
CA ALA A 597 18.97 13.56 -26.88
C ALA A 597 18.32 12.29 -27.47
N ALA A 598 17.15 11.89 -26.97
CA ALA A 598 16.40 10.75 -27.50
C ALA A 598 15.90 10.92 -28.93
N LYS A 599 15.85 12.17 -29.42
CA LYS A 599 15.50 12.51 -30.82
C LYS A 599 16.69 12.35 -31.77
N ILE A 600 17.91 12.23 -31.25
CA ILE A 600 19.14 12.08 -32.04
C ILE A 600 19.21 10.65 -32.60
N THR A 601 19.54 10.51 -33.89
CA THR A 601 19.82 9.23 -34.53
C THR A 601 21.32 8.93 -34.49
N GLY A 602 21.70 7.73 -34.04
CA GLY A 602 23.11 7.30 -33.99
C GLY A 602 23.83 7.70 -32.68
N ARG A 603 25.07 8.19 -32.79
CA ARG A 603 25.94 8.48 -31.64
C ARG A 603 25.44 9.71 -30.87
N GLY A 604 25.31 9.59 -29.55
CA GLY A 604 24.75 10.65 -28.68
C GLY A 604 23.26 10.50 -28.36
N ARG A 605 22.63 9.42 -28.84
CA ARG A 605 21.27 9.05 -28.44
C ARG A 605 21.24 8.57 -27.00
N GLU A 606 20.30 9.07 -26.21
CA GLU A 606 20.01 8.57 -24.87
C GLU A 606 18.67 7.81 -24.80
N ASN A 607 18.60 6.85 -23.88
CA ASN A 607 17.38 6.09 -23.61
C ASN A 607 16.47 6.90 -22.68
N VAL A 608 15.17 6.88 -22.97
CA VAL A 608 14.15 7.56 -22.19
C VAL A 608 13.12 6.54 -21.71
N CYS A 609 12.66 6.72 -20.47
CA CYS A 609 11.62 5.87 -19.91
C CYS A 609 10.33 5.98 -20.73
N ALA A 610 9.83 4.84 -21.22
CA ALA A 610 8.61 4.74 -22.00
C ALA A 610 7.33 5.16 -21.23
N MET A 611 7.40 5.25 -19.90
CA MET A 611 6.28 5.63 -19.03
C MET A 611 6.28 7.12 -18.67
N SER A 612 7.39 7.67 -18.19
CA SER A 612 7.42 9.02 -17.60
C SER A 612 8.52 9.95 -18.06
N SER A 613 9.44 9.51 -18.93
CA SER A 613 10.63 10.30 -19.32
C SER A 613 11.54 10.77 -18.17
N SER A 614 11.37 10.24 -16.95
CA SER A 614 12.03 10.74 -15.74
C SER A 614 13.57 10.82 -15.80
N SER A 615 14.16 11.64 -14.93
CA SER A 615 15.60 11.84 -14.75
C SER A 615 16.36 10.65 -14.12
N TYR A 616 15.68 9.63 -13.62
CA TYR A 616 16.28 8.43 -13.01
C TYR A 616 16.91 7.46 -14.03
N THR A 617 17.76 6.54 -13.57
CA THR A 617 18.48 5.58 -14.42
C THR A 617 17.52 4.78 -15.29
N VAL A 618 17.81 4.67 -16.59
CA VAL A 618 16.97 3.95 -17.56
C VAL A 618 17.69 2.71 -18.05
N THR A 619 17.02 1.56 -17.96
CA THR A 619 17.54 0.27 -18.41
C THR A 619 16.56 -0.42 -19.34
N GLU A 620 17.08 -1.34 -20.16
CA GLU A 620 16.25 -2.24 -20.96
C GLU A 620 15.47 -3.17 -20.05
N GLN A 621 14.18 -3.32 -20.33
CA GLN A 621 13.34 -4.24 -19.60
C GLN A 621 13.70 -5.69 -19.91
N MET A 622 13.96 -6.48 -18.87
CA MET A 622 14.16 -7.93 -18.98
C MET A 622 12.81 -8.66 -18.90
N GLU A 623 12.63 -9.71 -19.70
CA GLU A 623 11.40 -10.52 -19.75
C GLU A 623 11.05 -11.16 -18.39
N ALA A 624 12.05 -11.47 -17.57
CA ALA A 624 11.85 -12.03 -16.23
C ALA A 624 11.35 -10.99 -15.20
N ALA A 625 11.40 -9.69 -15.52
CA ALA A 625 11.07 -8.59 -14.62
C ALA A 625 9.67 -8.00 -14.89
N THR A 626 8.82 -8.70 -15.66
CA THR A 626 7.51 -8.18 -16.07
C THR A 626 6.37 -9.15 -15.84
N LEU A 627 5.27 -8.61 -15.28
CA LEU A 627 3.97 -9.26 -15.14
C LEU A 627 3.34 -9.72 -16.47
N PHE A 628 3.62 -8.98 -17.54
CA PHE A 628 3.09 -9.19 -18.88
C PHE A 628 4.25 -9.24 -19.87
N THR A 629 4.04 -9.71 -21.10
CA THR A 629 5.05 -9.56 -22.16
C THR A 629 5.50 -8.09 -22.27
N PRO A 630 6.77 -7.78 -22.61
CA PRO A 630 7.38 -6.43 -22.55
C PRO A 630 6.72 -5.27 -23.34
N GLN A 631 5.46 -5.37 -23.77
CA GLN A 631 4.79 -4.44 -24.68
C GLN A 631 3.32 -4.12 -24.31
N VAL A 632 2.71 -4.77 -23.31
CA VAL A 632 1.24 -4.74 -23.13
C VAL A 632 0.73 -3.55 -22.29
N TYR A 633 1.57 -2.93 -21.46
CA TYR A 633 1.14 -1.98 -20.42
C TYR A 633 1.24 -0.48 -20.79
N SER A 634 1.61 -0.12 -22.04
CA SER A 634 1.50 1.28 -22.47
C SER A 634 1.26 1.41 -23.97
N ASN A 635 0.29 2.24 -24.35
CA ASN A 635 -0.01 2.61 -25.74
C ASN A 635 0.94 3.69 -26.29
N ARG A 636 1.97 4.07 -25.52
CA ARG A 636 2.91 5.11 -25.92
C ARG A 636 3.87 4.52 -26.96
N GLN A 637 3.86 5.07 -28.17
CA GLN A 637 4.89 4.75 -29.15
C GLN A 637 6.26 5.09 -28.56
N ILE A 638 7.22 4.16 -28.68
CA ILE A 638 8.61 4.43 -28.30
C ILE A 638 9.05 5.61 -29.16
N LEU A 639 9.36 6.74 -28.53
CA LEU A 639 9.88 7.90 -29.22
C LEU A 639 11.12 7.47 -30.02
N PHE A 640 10.93 7.41 -31.35
CA PHE A 640 11.98 7.25 -32.35
C PHE A 640 12.80 5.94 -32.28
N ASN A 641 12.24 4.83 -31.79
CA ASN A 641 12.85 3.49 -31.97
C ASN A 641 11.86 2.44 -32.48
N ALA A 642 11.67 2.39 -33.81
CA ALA A 642 10.90 1.30 -34.43
C ALA A 642 11.60 -0.08 -34.34
N GLN A 643 12.88 -0.13 -33.91
CA GLN A 643 13.70 -1.33 -33.88
C GLN A 643 13.93 -1.90 -32.45
N ALA A 644 13.49 -1.21 -31.40
CA ALA A 644 13.62 -1.73 -30.03
C ALA A 644 12.51 -2.74 -29.73
N ALA A 645 12.85 -4.03 -29.80
CA ALA A 645 11.97 -5.12 -29.37
C ALA A 645 11.64 -5.05 -27.85
N LYS A 646 12.51 -4.40 -27.06
CA LYS A 646 12.42 -4.25 -25.60
C LYS A 646 12.25 -2.78 -25.21
N ARG A 647 11.37 -2.51 -24.24
CA ARG A 647 11.10 -1.16 -23.74
C ARG A 647 12.18 -0.69 -22.77
N GLN A 648 12.42 0.62 -22.74
CA GLN A 648 13.31 1.30 -21.82
C GLN A 648 12.50 1.86 -20.64
N ILE A 649 12.85 1.51 -19.41
CA ILE A 649 12.09 1.90 -18.21
C ILE A 649 13.04 2.48 -17.17
N CYS A 650 12.61 3.54 -16.47
CA CYS A 650 13.40 4.07 -15.38
C CYS A 650 13.29 3.21 -14.13
N SER A 651 14.33 3.25 -13.29
CA SER A 651 14.41 2.52 -12.02
C SER A 651 13.16 2.67 -11.14
N ILE A 652 12.56 3.86 -11.03
CA ILE A 652 11.34 4.07 -10.21
C ILE A 652 10.13 3.33 -10.77
N TRP A 653 9.90 3.35 -12.09
CA TRP A 653 8.83 2.55 -12.70
C TRP A 653 9.12 1.06 -12.66
N SER A 654 10.39 0.67 -12.80
CA SER A 654 10.80 -0.73 -12.62
C SER A 654 10.48 -1.22 -11.21
N ILE A 655 10.70 -0.39 -10.18
CA ILE A 655 10.33 -0.69 -8.80
C ILE A 655 8.80 -0.82 -8.67
N GLU A 656 8.01 0.13 -9.17
CA GLU A 656 6.54 0.04 -9.09
C GLU A 656 5.98 -1.23 -9.75
N LEU A 657 6.46 -1.57 -10.96
CA LEU A 657 6.03 -2.77 -11.67
C LEU A 657 6.42 -4.06 -10.92
N MET A 658 7.63 -4.09 -10.35
CA MET A 658 8.11 -5.18 -9.52
C MET A 658 7.28 -5.32 -8.24
N LEU A 659 6.96 -4.22 -7.55
CA LEU A 659 6.12 -4.23 -6.34
C LEU A 659 4.75 -4.82 -6.63
N ARG A 660 4.10 -4.45 -7.74
CA ARG A 660 2.84 -5.07 -8.18
C ARG A 660 2.99 -6.56 -8.42
N GLN A 661 4.09 -6.98 -9.07
CA GLN A 661 4.33 -8.40 -9.37
C GLN A 661 4.47 -9.25 -8.11
N ILE A 662 5.11 -8.70 -7.08
CA ILE A 662 5.40 -9.44 -5.85
C ILE A 662 4.20 -9.39 -4.91
N LEU A 663 3.65 -8.20 -4.66
CA LEU A 663 2.71 -7.96 -3.56
C LEU A 663 1.23 -8.11 -3.93
N MET A 664 0.87 -7.96 -5.20
CA MET A 664 -0.54 -8.02 -5.63
C MET A 664 -0.94 -9.35 -6.31
N ASN A 665 0.04 -10.22 -6.59
CA ASN A 665 -0.16 -11.56 -7.16
C ASN A 665 0.16 -12.65 -6.16
#